data_AF-A0A6A6FP15-F1
#
_entry.id   AF-A0A6A6FP15-F1
#
_cell.length_a   1.000
_cell.length_b   1.000
_cell.length_c   1.000
_cell.angle_alpha   90.00
_cell.angle_beta   90.00
_cell.angle_gamma   90.00
#
_symmetry.space_group_name_H-M   'P 1'
#
loop_
_entity.id
_entity.type
_entity.pdbx_description
1 polymer ?
#
loop_
_entity_poly.entity_id
_entity_poly.type
_entity_poly.pdbx_seq_one_letter_code
_entity_poly.pdbx_strand_id
1 'polypeptide(L)'
;MWSTGCQDCYREEGTAGGRSWRRADTYGQVVLVVDVDPFVIHVQVVAIFKVVHGRSLVCVRECCSIDGQAMQAMQAMQAMQMQAESRRSGPCAQTKHGEIGGARVVELSGGTLEASRATASCLQDPSIGHGTSHLQPALAPGGSVPSTTLPQQVRRWQSTSTEAPEPLKSILIANRGEIALRVGRTAAKYGIRTTTLYTDPDRHSQHALSSPFAINLGSTDQYLNGTRIIEVAKENGCQAIHPGYGFLSENADFAKACTDAGIKFIGPPHKAIEAMGDKSRSKEIMTEAGVPCIPGYHGSNQDPKFLEAEADKMGYPVLIKAVKGGGGKGMRIVMEQAEFQQQLDSAKSEARSSFGDDVMLVEKYITTPRHIEVQVFADRHGNCVALGERDCSIQRRHQKILEESPAPNLAEDIRQDLWEKARQAALAVGYEGAGTVEFIFDNDSGEFFFMEMNTRLQVEHPVSEMVSGQDLVRWQILVAEGGKLPLTQEEVHERIKAGGHAIEARIYAEDPSMNFIPSTGRLLHLRTPPITESVRIDAGFVEGDEVSSHYDPMISKLIVHGPDRKAALQKMVAALEEYEVAGPITNIDFVKKCCQSADFIAGEVETGYIPKHADELFAKRQIPHEVYAQAAIGLYEAEQAHRATPTAPVQPLQRIGFGFAPQPREFKLVETSSDPQVNNEAVAVQVLKTSPETYNVTVNNTSYTTTSRYTPASATGGSLSSFYPHTRLLTTIIRDPETNQLTLFQQGSQYRLHLAIPAFLQAALGMKSTENSVLAPMPCKVLRVEVSEGQEVKKNQALVVIESMKMETVIRSPQDGKVSKVVHKAGDMCKAGTALVEFEGAEQ
;
A
#
# COMPACT_ATOMS: atom_id res chain seq x y z
N MET A 1 31.15 -26.89 57.29
CA MET A 1 30.39 -26.23 58.39
C MET A 1 29.06 -25.84 57.78
N TRP A 2 28.04 -26.70 57.95
CA TRP A 2 26.91 -26.50 58.88
C TRP A 2 26.02 -25.33 58.41
N SER A 3 24.71 -25.43 58.21
CA SER A 3 23.74 -26.47 58.56
C SER A 3 22.32 -25.97 58.19
N THR A 4 21.44 -26.86 57.70
CA THR A 4 20.01 -27.09 58.09
C THR A 4 19.00 -25.92 58.14
N GLY A 5 17.70 -26.09 57.84
CA GLY A 5 16.81 -27.25 57.65
C GLY A 5 15.60 -26.85 56.80
N CYS A 6 14.81 -27.72 56.15
CA CYS A 6 14.13 -28.98 56.52
C CYS A 6 12.84 -28.80 57.36
N GLN A 7 11.79 -29.52 56.92
CA GLN A 7 10.51 -29.91 57.57
C GLN A 7 9.31 -28.94 57.42
N ASP A 8 8.08 -29.35 57.02
CA ASP A 8 7.37 -30.65 57.02
C ASP A 8 6.31 -30.70 55.87
N CYS A 9 6.23 -31.75 55.03
CA CYS A 9 5.51 -33.03 55.19
C CYS A 9 3.97 -32.96 55.17
N TYR A 10 3.33 -33.48 54.12
CA TYR A 10 2.34 -34.58 54.23
C TYR A 10 2.18 -35.31 52.87
N ARG A 11 2.44 -36.63 52.89
CA ARG A 11 2.16 -37.63 51.85
C ARG A 11 0.85 -38.33 52.19
N GLU A 12 0.02 -38.59 51.19
CA GLU A 12 -0.83 -39.78 51.12
C GLU A 12 -0.77 -40.35 49.69
N GLU A 13 -0.10 -41.50 49.55
CA GLU A 13 -0.24 -42.39 48.39
C GLU A 13 -1.08 -43.59 48.82
N GLY A 14 -2.15 -43.87 48.08
CA GLY A 14 -2.92 -45.11 48.17
C GLY A 14 -2.79 -45.90 46.87
N THR A 15 -2.24 -47.11 46.94
CA THR A 15 -2.11 -48.05 45.83
C THR A 15 -3.16 -49.16 45.91
N ALA A 16 -3.91 -49.39 44.83
CA ALA A 16 -4.44 -50.70 44.47
C ALA A 16 -4.79 -50.74 42.97
N GLY A 17 -4.20 -51.66 42.21
CA GLY A 17 -4.67 -52.00 40.87
C GLY A 17 -4.27 -51.05 39.74
N GLY A 18 -2.98 -50.74 39.59
CA GLY A 18 -2.35 -50.41 38.30
C GLY A 18 -3.09 -49.40 37.40
N ARG A 19 -3.47 -48.24 37.94
CA ARG A 19 -3.69 -46.95 37.25
C ARG A 19 -4.21 -45.93 38.26
N SER A 20 -3.45 -44.87 38.53
CA SER A 20 -3.95 -43.68 39.26
C SER A 20 -3.95 -42.50 38.29
N TRP A 21 -5.09 -41.82 38.17
CA TRP A 21 -5.28 -40.62 37.38
C TRP A 21 -5.40 -39.42 38.31
N ARG A 22 -4.67 -38.33 38.02
CA ARG A 22 -5.08 -36.96 38.38
C ARG A 22 -4.89 -36.04 37.19
N ARG A 23 -5.90 -35.19 36.98
CA ARG A 23 -5.89 -34.05 36.06
C ARG A 23 -4.69 -33.15 36.35
N ALA A 24 -3.95 -32.81 35.31
CA ALA A 24 -3.12 -31.62 35.28
C ALA A 24 -3.52 -30.81 34.04
N ASP A 25 -3.83 -29.55 34.30
CA ASP A 25 -4.16 -28.54 33.32
C ASP A 25 -3.03 -28.34 32.31
N THR A 26 -3.43 -27.88 31.13
CA THR A 26 -2.60 -27.49 30.00
C THR A 26 -1.46 -26.55 30.37
N TYR A 27 -0.31 -26.78 29.72
CA TYR A 27 0.98 -26.06 29.75
C TYR A 27 1.99 -26.50 30.82
N GLY A 28 2.89 -27.41 30.42
CA GLY A 28 4.15 -27.67 31.10
C GLY A 28 5.18 -28.23 30.12
N GLN A 29 6.31 -27.52 29.96
CA GLN A 29 7.53 -28.03 29.31
C GLN A 29 8.03 -29.26 30.08
N VAL A 30 8.39 -30.33 29.36
CA VAL A 30 9.16 -31.45 29.94
C VAL A 30 10.60 -31.29 29.50
N VAL A 31 11.49 -31.00 30.44
CA VAL A 31 12.94 -31.06 30.25
C VAL A 31 13.41 -32.46 30.65
N LEU A 32 13.97 -33.20 29.70
CA LEU A 32 14.67 -34.46 29.98
C LEU A 32 16.18 -34.15 30.01
N VAL A 33 16.79 -34.28 31.18
CA VAL A 33 18.24 -34.25 31.36
C VAL A 33 18.74 -35.68 31.30
N VAL A 34 19.64 -35.98 30.36
CA VAL A 34 20.42 -37.21 30.32
C VAL A 34 21.89 -36.80 30.38
N ASP A 35 22.58 -37.18 31.44
CA ASP A 35 24.02 -36.99 31.64
C ASP A 35 24.81 -38.11 30.96
N VAL A 36 25.65 -37.81 29.96
CA VAL A 36 26.81 -38.63 29.56
C VAL A 36 27.92 -37.79 28.90
N ASP A 37 29.18 -38.03 29.32
CA ASP A 37 30.54 -37.53 29.00
C ASP A 37 30.90 -36.78 27.67
N PRO A 38 32.05 -36.04 27.63
CA PRO A 38 32.21 -34.81 26.85
C PRO A 38 33.09 -34.98 25.61
N PHE A 39 32.63 -35.58 24.51
CA PHE A 39 33.33 -35.47 23.22
C PHE A 39 32.40 -35.70 22.01
N VAL A 40 31.36 -34.89 21.81
CA VAL A 40 30.64 -34.78 20.51
C VAL A 40 30.04 -33.37 20.35
N ILE A 41 30.21 -32.78 19.16
CA ILE A 41 29.65 -31.48 18.74
C ILE A 41 28.11 -31.57 18.59
N HIS A 42 27.37 -30.62 19.18
CA HIS A 42 25.91 -30.59 19.20
C HIS A 42 25.28 -30.10 17.87
N VAL A 43 24.25 -30.81 17.39
CA VAL A 43 23.24 -30.31 16.44
C VAL A 43 21.90 -30.23 17.19
N GLN A 44 21.31 -29.05 17.32
CA GLN A 44 19.96 -28.90 17.88
C GLN A 44 18.91 -29.13 16.78
N VAL A 45 18.07 -30.16 16.96
CA VAL A 45 16.85 -30.37 16.15
C VAL A 45 15.64 -30.10 17.05
N VAL A 46 14.86 -29.08 16.75
CA VAL A 46 13.57 -28.82 17.40
C VAL A 46 12.47 -29.46 16.55
N ALA A 47 11.84 -30.53 17.05
CA ALA A 47 10.68 -31.15 16.42
C ALA A 47 9.38 -30.70 17.12
N ILE A 48 8.46 -30.09 16.37
CA ILE A 48 7.11 -29.75 16.85
C ILE A 48 6.13 -30.77 16.28
N PHE A 49 5.44 -31.53 17.13
CA PHE A 49 4.41 -32.47 16.69
C PHE A 49 3.03 -31.80 16.74
N LYS A 50 2.32 -31.78 15.61
CA LYS A 50 0.89 -31.44 15.54
C LYS A 50 0.11 -32.69 15.14
N VAL A 51 -0.71 -33.22 16.04
CA VAL A 51 -1.59 -34.36 15.74
C VAL A 51 -2.90 -33.84 15.18
N VAL A 52 -3.17 -34.08 13.90
CA VAL A 52 -4.50 -33.91 13.29
C VAL A 52 -4.80 -35.15 12.44
N HIS A 53 -5.84 -35.88 12.82
CA HIS A 53 -6.50 -36.95 12.04
C HIS A 53 -5.57 -37.92 11.26
N GLY A 54 -4.78 -38.70 12.00
CA GLY A 54 -4.41 -40.05 11.58
C GLY A 54 -3.41 -40.22 10.42
N ARG A 55 -2.66 -39.20 10.01
CA ARG A 55 -1.50 -39.36 9.10
C ARG A 55 -0.34 -38.45 9.52
N SER A 56 0.85 -39.05 9.69
CA SER A 56 2.09 -38.33 10.03
C SER A 56 2.72 -37.72 8.78
N LEU A 57 2.99 -36.42 8.80
CA LEU A 57 3.83 -35.72 7.82
C LEU A 57 4.99 -35.04 8.58
N VAL A 58 6.22 -35.27 8.14
CA VAL A 58 7.44 -34.70 8.72
C VAL A 58 7.83 -33.48 7.90
N CYS A 59 8.08 -32.34 8.56
CA CYS A 59 8.64 -31.14 7.94
C CYS A 59 9.88 -30.73 8.75
N VAL A 60 11.04 -30.64 8.09
CA VAL A 60 12.31 -30.21 8.69
C VAL A 60 12.63 -28.81 8.16
N ARG A 61 12.96 -27.86 9.05
CA ARG A 61 13.33 -26.48 8.70
C ARG A 61 14.71 -26.20 9.29
N GLU A 62 15.69 -25.86 8.46
CA GLU A 62 17.04 -25.45 8.90
C GLU A 62 17.10 -23.94 9.16
N CYS A 63 17.82 -23.53 10.21
CA CYS A 63 18.24 -22.16 10.48
C CYS A 63 19.76 -22.16 10.60
N CYS A 64 20.47 -21.35 9.79
CA CYS A 64 21.90 -21.13 9.94
C CYS A 64 22.23 -19.63 9.88
N SER A 65 22.89 -19.14 10.92
CA SER A 65 23.78 -17.97 10.91
C SER A 65 25.20 -18.40 10.57
N ILE A 66 25.97 -17.52 9.93
CA ILE A 66 27.22 -17.78 9.21
C ILE A 66 28.42 -17.98 10.17
N ASP A 67 29.26 -18.98 9.87
CA ASP A 67 30.74 -18.82 9.89
C ASP A 67 31.42 -19.83 8.94
N GLY A 68 32.50 -19.38 8.30
CA GLY A 68 33.12 -20.01 7.14
C GLY A 68 33.85 -21.32 7.43
N GLN A 69 33.20 -22.46 7.12
CA GLN A 69 33.85 -23.76 6.87
C GLN A 69 32.96 -24.77 6.08
N ALA A 70 32.00 -24.28 5.28
CA ALA A 70 30.95 -25.11 4.66
C ALA A 70 31.29 -25.76 3.30
N MET A 71 32.51 -25.60 2.77
CA MET A 71 32.84 -26.10 1.41
C MET A 71 33.33 -27.56 1.37
N GLN A 72 33.78 -28.14 2.49
CA GLN A 72 34.23 -29.54 2.55
C GLN A 72 33.12 -30.54 2.96
N ALA A 73 32.04 -30.09 3.61
CA ALA A 73 30.90 -30.95 3.95
C ALA A 73 29.96 -31.21 2.75
N MET A 74 29.84 -30.24 1.83
CA MET A 74 29.01 -30.37 0.63
C MET A 74 29.52 -31.43 -0.36
N GLN A 75 30.84 -31.63 -0.46
CA GLN A 75 31.42 -32.67 -1.33
C GLN A 75 31.28 -34.09 -0.76
N ALA A 76 31.10 -34.25 0.56
CA ALA A 76 30.87 -35.54 1.19
C ALA A 76 29.40 -36.01 1.09
N MET A 77 28.43 -35.09 1.10
CA MET A 77 27.00 -35.44 0.97
C MET A 77 26.58 -35.79 -0.46
N GLN A 78 27.19 -35.18 -1.49
CA GLN A 78 26.94 -35.55 -2.90
C GLN A 78 27.47 -36.96 -3.26
N ALA A 79 28.40 -37.52 -2.48
CA ALA A 79 28.89 -38.90 -2.68
C ALA A 79 27.99 -39.97 -2.05
N MET A 80 27.21 -39.65 -1.00
CA MET A 80 26.31 -40.60 -0.35
C MET A 80 24.95 -40.74 -1.05
N GLN A 81 24.50 -39.72 -1.79
CA GLN A 81 23.19 -39.75 -2.46
C GLN A 81 23.23 -40.48 -3.82
N MET A 82 24.42 -40.71 -4.40
CA MET A 82 24.61 -41.53 -5.61
C MET A 82 24.72 -43.05 -5.33
N GLN A 83 24.71 -43.51 -4.08
CA GLN A 83 24.80 -44.94 -3.72
C GLN A 83 23.47 -45.62 -3.35
N ALA A 84 22.34 -44.91 -3.35
CA ALA A 84 21.04 -45.49 -2.98
C ALA A 84 20.15 -45.95 -4.17
N GLU A 85 20.51 -45.64 -5.42
CA GLU A 85 19.69 -46.02 -6.60
C GLU A 85 20.32 -47.09 -7.52
N SER A 86 21.47 -47.68 -7.18
CA SER A 86 22.12 -48.72 -8.01
C SER A 86 21.88 -50.17 -7.57
N ARG A 87 20.88 -50.48 -6.74
CA ARG A 87 20.55 -51.86 -6.34
C ARG A 87 19.09 -52.25 -6.59
N ARG A 88 18.65 -52.22 -7.85
CA ARG A 88 17.64 -53.17 -8.40
C ARG A 88 17.88 -53.42 -9.89
N SER A 89 18.75 -54.39 -10.19
CA SER A 89 18.88 -55.08 -11.49
C SER A 89 19.27 -56.54 -11.18
N GLY A 90 18.85 -57.61 -11.83
CA GLY A 90 18.08 -57.87 -13.06
C GLY A 90 17.69 -59.38 -13.06
N PRO A 91 17.81 -60.19 -14.15
CA PRO A 91 18.29 -59.85 -15.49
C PRO A 91 17.52 -60.47 -16.70
N CYS A 92 17.92 -60.00 -17.90
CA CYS A 92 17.96 -60.68 -19.23
C CYS A 92 16.64 -61.19 -19.85
N ALA A 93 16.27 -60.95 -21.11
CA ALA A 93 17.04 -61.10 -22.34
C ALA A 93 16.20 -60.67 -23.56
N GLN A 94 16.86 -60.64 -24.70
CA GLN A 94 16.51 -60.04 -25.97
C GLN A 94 15.36 -60.67 -26.78
N THR A 95 14.89 -59.84 -27.72
CA THR A 95 14.44 -60.12 -29.11
C THR A 95 13.00 -60.52 -29.45
N LYS A 96 12.48 -59.69 -30.37
CA LYS A 96 11.73 -59.98 -31.61
C LYS A 96 10.20 -60.07 -31.58
N HIS A 97 9.64 -59.24 -32.47
CA HIS A 97 8.51 -59.43 -33.40
C HIS A 97 7.17 -59.95 -32.89
N GLY A 98 6.09 -59.32 -33.35
CA GLY A 98 4.81 -60.00 -33.52
C GLY A 98 3.59 -59.16 -33.18
N GLU A 99 3.27 -58.24 -34.07
CA GLU A 99 1.95 -57.98 -34.65
C GLU A 99 0.70 -58.74 -34.13
N ILE A 100 -0.42 -57.99 -34.13
CA ILE A 100 -1.83 -58.38 -34.39
C ILE A 100 -2.77 -58.61 -33.19
N GLY A 101 -3.88 -57.82 -33.24
CA GLY A 101 -5.24 -58.21 -32.83
C GLY A 101 -5.55 -57.99 -31.35
N GLY A 102 -6.68 -57.42 -30.94
CA GLY A 102 -7.93 -57.13 -31.64
C GLY A 102 -9.08 -57.23 -30.62
N ALA A 103 -9.91 -56.19 -30.61
CA ALA A 103 -11.36 -56.21 -30.37
C ALA A 103 -11.96 -56.49 -28.96
N ARG A 104 -12.91 -55.57 -28.66
CA ARG A 104 -14.22 -55.70 -27.97
C ARG A 104 -14.26 -55.69 -26.44
N VAL A 105 -14.78 -54.62 -25.84
CA VAL A 105 -16.21 -54.26 -25.58
C VAL A 105 -16.85 -55.16 -24.53
N VAL A 106 -17.16 -54.58 -23.36
CA VAL A 106 -18.38 -54.84 -22.57
C VAL A 106 -18.80 -53.53 -21.89
N GLU A 107 -20.08 -53.19 -22.06
CA GLU A 107 -20.84 -52.04 -21.56
C GLU A 107 -21.51 -52.31 -20.20
N LEU A 108 -22.21 -51.27 -19.71
CA LEU A 108 -23.28 -51.17 -18.69
C LEU A 108 -22.80 -50.66 -17.32
N SER A 109 -23.45 -49.70 -16.64
CA SER A 109 -24.68 -48.92 -16.91
C SER A 109 -24.94 -47.97 -15.72
N GLY A 110 -25.59 -46.83 -15.97
CA GLY A 110 -26.73 -46.37 -15.15
C GLY A 110 -26.59 -45.11 -14.26
N GLY A 111 -27.46 -44.11 -14.51
CA GLY A 111 -28.12 -43.30 -13.47
C GLY A 111 -27.77 -41.80 -13.40
N THR A 112 -28.39 -40.94 -14.21
CA THR A 112 -29.48 -39.97 -13.86
C THR A 112 -29.14 -38.81 -12.91
N LEU A 113 -29.28 -37.58 -13.43
CA LEU A 113 -29.66 -36.38 -12.67
C LEU A 113 -30.68 -35.58 -13.49
N GLU A 114 -31.90 -35.50 -12.98
CA GLU A 114 -32.99 -34.60 -13.41
C GLU A 114 -33.03 -33.32 -12.55
N ALA A 115 -33.71 -32.32 -13.11
CA ALA A 115 -33.70 -30.90 -12.75
C ALA A 115 -34.83 -30.44 -11.80
N SER A 116 -34.68 -29.22 -11.25
CA SER A 116 -35.79 -28.28 -10.94
C SER A 116 -35.18 -26.85 -10.85
N ARG A 117 -35.55 -25.84 -11.66
CA ARG A 117 -36.78 -25.02 -11.87
C ARG A 117 -36.87 -23.75 -10.99
N ALA A 118 -36.85 -22.58 -11.65
CA ALA A 118 -37.68 -21.37 -11.41
C ALA A 118 -37.22 -20.25 -12.39
N THR A 119 -37.89 -20.01 -13.53
CA THR A 119 -39.05 -19.10 -13.79
C THR A 119 -38.76 -17.61 -13.70
N ALA A 120 -38.83 -16.92 -14.85
CA ALA A 120 -39.20 -15.51 -14.96
C ALA A 120 -40.24 -15.37 -16.09
N SER A 121 -41.30 -14.61 -15.80
CA SER A 121 -42.54 -14.47 -16.56
C SER A 121 -42.53 -13.30 -17.55
N CYS A 122 -43.28 -13.49 -18.65
CA CYS A 122 -43.60 -12.55 -19.72
C CYS A 122 -44.67 -11.49 -19.36
N LEU A 123 -44.71 -10.41 -20.17
CA LEU A 123 -45.89 -9.70 -20.73
C LEU A 123 -45.37 -9.02 -22.04
N GLN A 124 -45.70 -9.47 -23.28
CA GLN A 124 -46.85 -9.11 -24.16
C GLN A 124 -46.88 -7.60 -24.55
N ASP A 125 -47.02 -7.11 -25.80
CA ASP A 125 -47.47 -7.66 -27.12
C ASP A 125 -47.15 -6.62 -28.28
N PRO A 126 -47.68 -6.63 -29.54
CA PRO A 126 -46.93 -6.96 -30.78
C PRO A 126 -47.08 -5.97 -31.99
N SER A 127 -46.38 -6.23 -33.13
CA SER A 127 -46.99 -6.52 -34.47
C SER A 127 -46.05 -6.40 -35.72
N ILE A 128 -45.89 -7.53 -36.45
CA ILE A 128 -46.06 -7.81 -37.92
C ILE A 128 -45.28 -6.95 -38.97
N GLY A 129 -44.62 -7.44 -40.04
CA GLY A 129 -44.44 -8.77 -40.64
C GLY A 129 -43.64 -8.76 -41.99
N HIS A 130 -42.99 -9.90 -42.26
CA HIS A 130 -42.44 -10.60 -43.45
C HIS A 130 -42.16 -9.98 -44.85
N GLY A 131 -41.09 -10.50 -45.50
CA GLY A 131 -41.03 -10.73 -46.96
C GLY A 131 -39.62 -10.95 -47.59
N THR A 132 -39.28 -12.21 -47.93
CA THR A 132 -38.00 -12.72 -48.50
C THR A 132 -37.99 -12.91 -50.03
N SER A 133 -36.81 -12.98 -50.68
CA SER A 133 -36.28 -14.17 -51.42
C SER A 133 -35.33 -13.88 -52.62
N HIS A 134 -34.34 -14.77 -52.78
CA HIS A 134 -33.36 -14.91 -53.88
C HIS A 134 -33.84 -15.95 -54.91
N LEU A 135 -33.45 -15.81 -56.20
CA LEU A 135 -33.36 -16.90 -57.20
C LEU A 135 -32.37 -16.56 -58.35
N GLN A 136 -31.64 -17.58 -58.82
CA GLN A 136 -30.61 -17.61 -59.89
C GLN A 136 -31.20 -17.50 -61.33
N PRO A 137 -30.33 -17.50 -62.37
CA PRO A 137 -30.40 -18.61 -63.34
C PRO A 137 -29.04 -19.13 -63.87
N ALA A 138 -29.09 -20.26 -64.57
CA ALA A 138 -27.99 -21.12 -65.01
C ALA A 138 -27.88 -21.32 -66.55
N LEU A 139 -26.74 -21.91 -66.98
CA LEU A 139 -26.46 -22.78 -68.17
C LEU A 139 -25.91 -22.20 -69.52
N ALA A 140 -24.58 -22.37 -69.72
CA ALA A 140 -23.77 -23.09 -70.76
C ALA A 140 -24.17 -23.15 -72.28
N PRO A 141 -23.31 -23.62 -73.25
CA PRO A 141 -21.84 -23.88 -73.30
C PRO A 141 -21.11 -23.40 -74.61
N GLY A 142 -19.77 -23.53 -74.67
CA GLY A 142 -19.05 -23.88 -75.91
C GLY A 142 -17.72 -23.16 -76.23
N GLY A 143 -16.66 -23.93 -76.51
CA GLY A 143 -15.57 -23.53 -77.43
C GLY A 143 -14.16 -23.32 -76.84
N SER A 144 -13.22 -24.14 -77.31
CA SER A 144 -11.80 -24.20 -76.99
C SER A 144 -10.90 -23.63 -78.11
N VAL A 145 -9.90 -22.77 -77.84
CA VAL A 145 -8.60 -22.66 -78.56
C VAL A 145 -7.61 -21.72 -77.81
N PRO A 146 -6.28 -21.67 -78.10
CA PRO A 146 -5.26 -21.71 -77.06
C PRO A 146 -4.36 -20.46 -76.95
N SER A 147 -3.57 -20.44 -75.87
CA SER A 147 -2.31 -19.73 -75.61
C SER A 147 -1.77 -18.77 -76.68
N THR A 148 -1.63 -17.49 -76.32
CA THR A 148 -0.59 -16.62 -76.88
C THR A 148 -0.01 -15.74 -75.77
N THR A 149 1.25 -16.00 -75.44
CA THR A 149 2.06 -15.28 -74.46
C THR A 149 2.45 -13.91 -75.00
N LEU A 150 2.03 -12.85 -74.30
CA LEU A 150 2.58 -11.49 -74.42
C LEU A 150 3.42 -11.20 -73.17
N PRO A 151 4.63 -10.63 -73.29
CA PRO A 151 5.50 -10.38 -72.16
C PRO A 151 4.93 -9.23 -71.30
N GLN A 152 4.42 -9.57 -70.11
CA GLN A 152 4.12 -8.58 -69.07
C GLN A 152 5.43 -7.95 -68.58
N GLN A 153 5.66 -6.68 -68.93
CA GLN A 153 6.56 -5.83 -68.17
C GLN A 153 6.06 -5.77 -66.73
N VAL A 154 6.76 -6.46 -65.83
CA VAL A 154 6.57 -6.32 -64.39
C VAL A 154 7.10 -4.93 -64.01
N ARG A 155 6.23 -3.92 -64.03
CA ARG A 155 6.45 -2.69 -63.25
C ARG A 155 6.42 -3.11 -61.79
N ARG A 156 7.61 -3.27 -61.21
CA ARG A 156 7.82 -3.49 -59.79
C ARG A 156 7.40 -2.21 -59.07
N TRP A 157 6.15 -2.14 -58.64
CA TRP A 157 5.73 -1.15 -57.66
C TRP A 157 6.46 -1.47 -56.37
N GLN A 158 7.52 -0.72 -56.08
CA GLN A 158 8.07 -0.66 -54.73
C GLN A 158 7.03 0.08 -53.89
N SER A 159 6.06 -0.65 -53.34
CA SER A 159 5.33 -0.19 -52.19
C SER A 159 6.33 -0.16 -51.04
N THR A 160 6.80 1.02 -50.67
CA THR A 160 7.30 1.25 -49.32
C THR A 160 6.10 1.12 -48.40
N SER A 161 5.75 -0.12 -48.03
CA SER A 161 4.90 -0.35 -46.87
C SER A 161 5.71 0.13 -45.68
N THR A 162 5.37 1.30 -45.13
CA THR A 162 5.66 1.59 -43.74
C THR A 162 5.10 0.43 -42.93
N GLU A 163 5.97 -0.46 -42.45
CA GLU A 163 5.57 -1.57 -41.58
C GLU A 163 4.80 -0.97 -40.40
N ALA A 164 3.54 -1.41 -40.24
CA ALA A 164 2.79 -1.08 -39.04
C ALA A 164 3.56 -1.65 -37.83
N PRO A 165 3.67 -0.90 -36.72
CA PRO A 165 4.40 -1.36 -35.55
C PRO A 165 3.85 -2.71 -35.06
N GLU A 166 4.74 -3.67 -34.80
CA GLU A 166 4.31 -5.00 -34.32
C GLU A 166 3.74 -4.88 -32.90
N PRO A 167 2.49 -5.33 -32.66
CA PRO A 167 1.88 -5.28 -31.34
C PRO A 167 2.64 -6.13 -30.31
N LEU A 168 2.74 -5.63 -29.08
CA LEU A 168 3.29 -6.37 -27.96
C LEU A 168 2.34 -7.52 -27.58
N LYS A 169 2.88 -8.73 -27.53
CA LYS A 169 2.17 -9.95 -27.13
C LYS A 169 2.42 -10.30 -25.67
N SER A 170 3.54 -9.83 -25.10
CA SER A 170 3.87 -10.09 -23.70
C SER A 170 4.69 -8.99 -23.05
N ILE A 171 4.31 -8.62 -21.83
CA ILE A 171 4.97 -7.62 -20.99
C ILE A 171 5.26 -8.22 -19.61
N LEU A 172 6.46 -7.99 -19.07
CA LEU A 172 6.75 -8.18 -17.66
C LEU A 172 6.49 -6.88 -16.89
N ILE A 173 5.82 -6.96 -15.76
CA ILE A 173 5.55 -5.82 -14.89
C ILE A 173 6.56 -5.86 -13.74
N ALA A 174 7.54 -4.96 -13.78
CA ALA A 174 8.62 -4.89 -12.80
C ALA A 174 8.23 -4.02 -11.59
N ASN A 175 7.08 -4.34 -10.99
CA ASN A 175 6.54 -3.61 -9.84
C ASN A 175 5.55 -4.48 -9.05
N ARG A 176 4.96 -3.92 -7.99
CA ARG A 176 4.03 -4.56 -7.06
C ARG A 176 2.78 -3.73 -6.79
N GLY A 177 1.87 -4.26 -5.99
CA GLY A 177 0.73 -3.52 -5.44
C GLY A 177 -0.23 -3.01 -6.51
N GLU A 178 -0.87 -1.86 -6.25
CA GLU A 178 -1.92 -1.31 -7.11
C GLU A 178 -1.42 -1.05 -8.54
N ILE A 179 -0.20 -0.51 -8.71
CA ILE A 179 0.32 -0.16 -10.03
C ILE A 179 0.54 -1.38 -10.91
N ALA A 180 0.95 -2.51 -10.32
CA ALA A 180 1.08 -3.75 -11.08
C ALA A 180 -0.28 -4.22 -11.61
N LEU A 181 -1.33 -4.07 -10.81
CA LEU A 181 -2.71 -4.36 -11.21
C LEU A 181 -3.24 -3.33 -12.22
N ARG A 182 -2.92 -2.04 -12.06
CA ARG A 182 -3.29 -0.96 -13.00
C ARG A 182 -2.72 -1.24 -14.39
N VAL A 183 -1.43 -1.59 -14.47
CA VAL A 183 -0.78 -1.94 -15.73
C VAL A 183 -1.36 -3.24 -16.31
N GLY A 184 -1.51 -4.25 -15.45
CA GLY A 184 -2.07 -5.55 -15.84
C GLY A 184 -3.48 -5.44 -16.42
N ARG A 185 -4.35 -4.63 -15.81
CA ARG A 185 -5.72 -4.37 -16.29
C ARG A 185 -5.72 -3.79 -17.71
N THR A 186 -4.86 -2.81 -18.01
CA THR A 186 -4.79 -2.24 -19.36
C THR A 186 -4.21 -3.24 -20.35
N ALA A 187 -3.11 -3.92 -20.03
CA ALA A 187 -2.54 -4.94 -20.90
C ALA A 187 -3.56 -6.06 -21.25
N ALA A 188 -4.32 -6.52 -20.25
CA ALA A 188 -5.36 -7.53 -20.43
C ALA A 188 -6.49 -7.10 -21.37
N LYS A 189 -6.92 -5.82 -21.34
CA LYS A 189 -7.94 -5.28 -22.27
C LYS A 189 -7.53 -5.43 -23.74
N TYR A 190 -6.23 -5.46 -24.03
CA TYR A 190 -5.68 -5.58 -25.37
C TYR A 190 -5.12 -6.99 -25.67
N GLY A 191 -5.39 -7.98 -24.80
CA GLY A 191 -4.95 -9.35 -25.00
C GLY A 191 -3.44 -9.57 -24.84
N ILE A 192 -2.75 -8.66 -24.17
CA ILE A 192 -1.30 -8.75 -23.94
C ILE A 192 -1.05 -9.61 -22.70
N ARG A 193 -0.23 -10.65 -22.83
CA ARG A 193 0.14 -11.53 -21.71
C ARG A 193 0.99 -10.75 -20.70
N THR A 194 0.64 -10.83 -19.42
CA THR A 194 1.37 -10.14 -18.35
C THR A 194 2.09 -11.11 -17.43
N THR A 195 3.39 -10.94 -17.27
CA THR A 195 4.17 -11.62 -16.22
C THR A 195 4.34 -10.67 -15.04
N THR A 196 3.92 -11.08 -13.83
CA THR A 196 4.06 -10.29 -12.60
C THR A 196 5.22 -10.81 -11.74
N LEU A 197 5.81 -9.90 -10.96
CA LEU A 197 6.87 -10.23 -10.02
C LEU A 197 6.35 -10.12 -8.59
N TYR A 198 6.82 -11.00 -7.72
CA TYR A 198 6.57 -10.91 -6.30
C TYR A 198 7.79 -11.36 -5.48
N THR A 199 7.83 -10.98 -4.22
CA THR A 199 8.82 -11.44 -3.23
C THR A 199 8.11 -12.26 -2.15
N ASP A 200 8.84 -12.91 -1.26
CA ASP A 200 8.24 -13.83 -0.26
C ASP A 200 7.11 -13.20 0.58
N PRO A 201 7.21 -11.95 1.07
CA PRO A 201 6.09 -11.30 1.77
C PRO A 201 4.88 -11.01 0.88
N ASP A 202 5.07 -10.88 -0.44
CA ASP A 202 4.03 -10.59 -1.43
C ASP A 202 3.39 -11.87 -2.02
N ARG A 203 3.72 -13.07 -1.53
CA ARG A 203 3.22 -14.35 -2.09
C ARG A 203 1.69 -14.43 -2.18
N HIS A 204 0.99 -13.74 -1.30
CA HIS A 204 -0.48 -13.69 -1.25
C HIS A 204 -1.04 -12.33 -1.68
N SER A 205 -0.21 -11.44 -2.19
CA SER A 205 -0.64 -10.12 -2.68
C SER A 205 -1.50 -10.23 -3.94
N GLN A 206 -2.37 -9.24 -4.14
CA GLN A 206 -3.30 -9.23 -5.27
C GLN A 206 -2.59 -9.25 -6.63
N HIS A 207 -1.45 -8.55 -6.79
CA HIS A 207 -0.71 -8.56 -8.06
C HIS A 207 -0.02 -9.90 -8.34
N ALA A 208 0.44 -10.62 -7.30
CA ALA A 208 0.98 -11.97 -7.45
C ALA A 208 -0.10 -12.96 -7.92
N LEU A 209 -1.35 -12.78 -7.47
CA LEU A 209 -2.49 -13.62 -7.83
C LEU A 209 -3.16 -13.23 -9.16
N SER A 210 -2.89 -12.02 -9.67
CA SER A 210 -3.56 -11.46 -10.86
C SER A 210 -3.20 -12.12 -12.18
N SER A 211 -2.09 -12.87 -12.23
CA SER A 211 -1.62 -13.55 -13.44
C SER A 211 -1.16 -14.96 -13.12
N PRO A 212 -1.45 -15.96 -13.99
CA PRO A 212 -0.84 -17.29 -13.86
C PRO A 212 0.67 -17.27 -14.14
N PHE A 213 1.19 -16.18 -14.71
CA PHE A 213 2.62 -15.97 -14.97
C PHE A 213 3.22 -15.08 -13.87
N ALA A 214 3.28 -15.58 -12.64
CA ALA A 214 3.85 -14.85 -11.50
C ALA A 214 5.18 -15.48 -11.04
N ILE A 215 6.22 -14.68 -10.88
CA ILE A 215 7.57 -15.15 -10.54
C ILE A 215 8.00 -14.62 -9.17
N ASN A 216 8.40 -15.54 -8.28
CA ASN A 216 8.99 -15.17 -6.99
C ASN A 216 10.46 -14.79 -7.17
N LEU A 217 10.84 -13.62 -6.67
CA LEU A 217 12.21 -13.14 -6.64
C LEU A 217 12.95 -13.48 -5.34
N GLY A 218 12.25 -13.93 -4.30
CA GLY A 218 12.82 -14.19 -2.98
C GLY A 218 12.69 -12.98 -2.05
N SER A 219 13.81 -12.39 -1.65
CA SER A 219 13.85 -11.31 -0.65
C SER A 219 13.34 -9.96 -1.17
N THR A 220 12.97 -9.07 -0.26
CA THR A 220 12.29 -7.78 -0.57
C THR A 220 13.11 -6.81 -1.41
N ASP A 221 14.44 -6.86 -1.31
CA ASP A 221 15.39 -6.05 -2.07
C ASP A 221 15.42 -6.42 -3.56
N GLN A 222 14.90 -7.59 -3.94
CA GLN A 222 15.03 -8.10 -5.31
C GLN A 222 14.18 -7.36 -6.34
N TYR A 223 13.20 -6.55 -5.92
CA TYR A 223 12.55 -5.59 -6.84
C TYR A 223 13.53 -4.54 -7.41
N LEU A 224 14.72 -4.37 -6.80
CA LEU A 224 15.79 -3.50 -7.28
C LEU A 224 16.88 -4.26 -8.07
N ASN A 225 16.74 -5.59 -8.23
CA ASN A 225 17.71 -6.41 -8.96
C ASN A 225 17.39 -6.41 -10.46
N GLY A 226 17.85 -5.37 -11.17
CA GLY A 226 17.60 -5.21 -12.60
C GLY A 226 18.11 -6.39 -13.45
N THR A 227 19.27 -6.94 -13.11
CA THR A 227 19.85 -8.11 -13.81
C THR A 227 18.91 -9.30 -13.73
N ARG A 228 18.43 -9.65 -12.52
CA ARG A 228 17.51 -10.78 -12.33
C ARG A 228 16.18 -10.54 -13.05
N ILE A 229 15.66 -9.32 -13.03
CA ILE A 229 14.40 -8.98 -13.71
C ILE A 229 14.50 -9.18 -15.22
N ILE A 230 15.63 -8.78 -15.82
CA ILE A 230 15.90 -8.98 -17.25
C ILE A 230 16.04 -10.47 -17.59
N GLU A 231 16.71 -11.26 -16.75
CA GLU A 231 16.78 -12.72 -16.92
C GLU A 231 15.40 -13.35 -16.90
N VAL A 232 14.57 -13.02 -15.90
CA VAL A 232 13.20 -13.52 -15.79
C VAL A 232 12.36 -13.13 -17.02
N ALA A 233 12.50 -11.90 -17.51
CA ALA A 233 11.82 -11.46 -18.72
C ALA A 233 12.20 -12.33 -19.93
N LYS A 234 13.49 -12.66 -20.11
CA LYS A 234 13.96 -13.53 -21.19
C LYS A 234 13.49 -14.97 -21.04
N GLU A 235 13.64 -15.55 -19.85
CA GLU A 235 13.21 -16.91 -19.52
C GLU A 235 11.71 -17.12 -19.82
N ASN A 236 10.92 -16.06 -19.61
CA ASN A 236 9.48 -16.08 -19.83
C ASN A 236 9.06 -15.50 -21.19
N GLY A 237 9.99 -15.21 -22.11
CA GLY A 237 9.66 -14.70 -23.44
C GLY A 237 8.87 -13.38 -23.44
N CYS A 238 9.13 -12.50 -22.48
CA CYS A 238 8.54 -11.16 -22.44
C CYS A 238 9.25 -10.25 -23.45
N GLN A 239 8.49 -9.49 -24.22
CA GLN A 239 9.03 -8.59 -25.26
C GLN A 239 9.35 -7.20 -24.70
N ALA A 240 8.71 -6.83 -23.58
CA ALA A 240 8.87 -5.55 -22.94
C ALA A 240 8.78 -5.65 -21.42
N ILE A 241 9.34 -4.66 -20.72
CA ILE A 241 9.22 -4.48 -19.27
C ILE A 241 8.53 -3.15 -19.01
N HIS A 242 7.44 -3.18 -18.24
CA HIS A 242 6.81 -2.00 -17.69
C HIS A 242 7.29 -1.79 -16.25
N PRO A 243 7.99 -0.70 -15.93
CA PRO A 243 8.53 -0.49 -14.60
C PRO A 243 7.50 0.06 -13.60
N GLY A 244 6.40 0.63 -14.08
CA GLY A 244 5.44 1.34 -13.23
C GLY A 244 6.07 2.64 -12.72
N TYR A 245 6.04 2.84 -11.40
CA TYR A 245 6.68 3.98 -10.73
C TYR A 245 7.49 3.51 -9.50
N GLY A 246 8.45 4.31 -9.05
CA GLY A 246 9.42 3.87 -8.03
C GLY A 246 10.28 2.70 -8.50
N PHE A 247 10.97 2.02 -7.58
CA PHE A 247 11.91 0.93 -7.87
C PHE A 247 12.91 1.28 -8.98
N LEU A 248 12.83 0.61 -10.14
CA LEU A 248 13.75 0.76 -11.26
C LEU A 248 13.23 1.67 -12.38
N SER A 249 12.08 2.33 -12.20
CA SER A 249 11.45 3.17 -13.23
C SER A 249 12.30 4.35 -13.68
N GLU A 250 13.13 4.90 -12.80
CA GLU A 250 14.00 6.05 -13.08
C GLU A 250 15.49 5.65 -13.02
N ASN A 251 15.78 4.36 -13.20
CA ASN A 251 17.15 3.86 -13.23
C ASN A 251 17.64 3.78 -14.69
N ALA A 252 18.51 4.72 -15.08
CA ALA A 252 19.05 4.80 -16.43
C ALA A 252 19.83 3.54 -16.83
N ASP A 253 20.62 2.96 -15.93
CA ASP A 253 21.39 1.74 -16.19
C ASP A 253 20.46 0.55 -16.48
N PHE A 254 19.36 0.43 -15.75
CA PHE A 254 18.35 -0.60 -15.97
C PHE A 254 17.64 -0.44 -17.32
N ALA A 255 17.22 0.79 -17.67
CA ALA A 255 16.60 1.07 -18.97
C ALA A 255 17.55 0.77 -20.13
N LYS A 256 18.84 1.11 -19.98
CA LYS A 256 19.89 0.76 -20.92
C LYS A 256 20.07 -0.75 -21.02
N ALA A 257 20.17 -1.45 -19.89
CA ALA A 257 20.35 -2.89 -19.83
C ALA A 257 19.18 -3.65 -20.47
N CYS A 258 17.93 -3.17 -20.31
CA CYS A 258 16.77 -3.72 -21.02
C CYS A 258 16.95 -3.63 -22.54
N THR A 259 17.34 -2.44 -23.02
CA THR A 259 17.57 -2.18 -24.45
C THR A 259 18.70 -3.06 -25.01
N ASP A 260 19.84 -3.13 -24.32
CA ASP A 260 20.98 -3.98 -24.70
C ASP A 260 20.61 -5.48 -24.71
N ALA A 261 19.66 -5.87 -23.86
CA ALA A 261 19.12 -7.21 -23.77
C ALA A 261 18.05 -7.54 -24.84
N GLY A 262 17.70 -6.58 -25.71
CA GLY A 262 16.67 -6.73 -26.73
C GLY A 262 15.23 -6.69 -26.18
N ILE A 263 15.05 -6.20 -24.95
CA ILE A 263 13.75 -6.05 -24.30
C ILE A 263 13.35 -4.57 -24.34
N LYS A 264 12.14 -4.28 -24.82
CA LYS A 264 11.63 -2.90 -24.84
C LYS A 264 11.37 -2.41 -23.41
N PHE A 265 12.04 -1.33 -23.01
CA PHE A 265 11.69 -0.62 -21.78
C PHE A 265 10.49 0.29 -22.05
N ILE A 266 9.37 0.07 -21.36
CA ILE A 266 8.16 0.89 -21.51
C ILE A 266 8.29 2.13 -20.63
N GLY A 267 9.00 3.13 -21.16
CA GLY A 267 9.33 4.38 -20.49
C GLY A 267 10.28 5.21 -21.36
N PRO A 268 10.82 6.32 -20.82
CA PRO A 268 11.75 7.16 -21.57
C PRO A 268 13.08 6.46 -21.85
N PRO A 269 13.83 6.93 -22.87
CA PRO A 269 15.15 6.41 -23.16
C PRO A 269 16.12 6.69 -22.00
N HIS A 270 17.09 5.79 -21.77
CA HIS A 270 18.02 5.90 -20.65
C HIS A 270 18.76 7.26 -20.58
N LYS A 271 19.04 7.89 -21.73
CA LYS A 271 19.69 9.20 -21.80
C LYS A 271 18.83 10.32 -21.23
N ALA A 272 17.51 10.26 -21.43
CA ALA A 272 16.58 11.25 -20.87
C ALA A 272 16.47 11.07 -19.35
N ILE A 273 16.41 9.82 -18.87
CA ILE A 273 16.45 9.48 -17.44
C ILE A 273 17.72 10.04 -16.80
N GLU A 274 18.88 9.77 -17.40
CA GLU A 274 20.18 10.26 -16.91
C GLU A 274 20.27 11.79 -16.92
N ALA A 275 19.78 12.44 -17.97
CA ALA A 275 19.81 13.91 -18.09
C ALA A 275 18.99 14.59 -16.98
N MET A 276 17.87 14.00 -16.59
CA MET A 276 16.96 14.55 -15.57
C MET A 276 17.29 14.11 -14.14
N GLY A 277 18.11 13.06 -13.96
CA GLY A 277 18.52 12.57 -12.64
C GLY A 277 19.55 13.45 -11.93
N ASP A 278 20.26 14.33 -12.66
CA ASP A 278 21.20 15.31 -12.08
C ASP A 278 20.56 16.71 -12.07
N LYS A 279 20.43 17.31 -10.88
CA LYS A 279 19.74 18.60 -10.70
C LYS A 279 20.46 19.78 -11.35
N SER A 280 21.79 19.77 -11.43
CA SER A 280 22.53 20.85 -12.08
C SER A 280 22.37 20.74 -13.58
N ARG A 281 22.61 19.54 -14.12
CA ARG A 281 22.48 19.25 -15.55
C ARG A 281 21.06 19.48 -16.06
N SER A 282 20.05 19.09 -15.28
CA SER A 282 18.66 19.28 -15.67
C SER A 282 18.32 20.77 -15.79
N LYS A 283 18.76 21.59 -14.83
CA LYS A 283 18.56 23.05 -14.87
C LYS A 283 19.27 23.74 -16.04
N GLU A 284 20.48 23.32 -16.37
CA GLU A 284 21.21 23.82 -17.55
C GLU A 284 20.40 23.54 -18.82
N ILE A 285 19.97 22.30 -19.02
CA ILE A 285 19.15 21.91 -20.18
C ILE A 285 17.83 22.69 -20.23
N MET A 286 17.14 22.83 -19.09
CA MET A 286 15.87 23.57 -19.03
C MET A 286 16.05 25.05 -19.34
N THR A 287 17.12 25.67 -18.83
CA THR A 287 17.44 27.08 -19.10
C THR A 287 17.76 27.30 -20.58
N GLU A 288 18.55 26.41 -21.20
CA GLU A 288 18.84 26.43 -22.64
C GLU A 288 17.58 26.21 -23.48
N ALA A 289 16.63 25.40 -23.00
CA ALA A 289 15.33 25.16 -23.62
C ALA A 289 14.32 26.31 -23.42
N GLY A 290 14.68 27.35 -22.67
CA GLY A 290 13.79 28.49 -22.39
C GLY A 290 12.67 28.16 -21.39
N VAL A 291 12.86 27.14 -20.56
CA VAL A 291 11.97 26.78 -19.45
C VAL A 291 12.41 27.56 -18.20
N PRO A 292 11.52 28.32 -17.54
CA PRO A 292 11.90 29.13 -16.39
C PRO A 292 12.35 28.23 -15.23
N CYS A 293 13.56 28.45 -14.71
CA CYS A 293 14.07 27.77 -13.52
C CYS A 293 14.06 28.71 -12.32
N ILE A 294 13.94 28.16 -11.10
CA ILE A 294 14.02 28.96 -9.88
C ILE A 294 15.36 29.71 -9.87
N PRO A 295 15.35 31.05 -9.66
CA PRO A 295 16.58 31.82 -9.53
C PRO A 295 17.47 31.22 -8.45
N GLY A 296 18.74 30.97 -8.78
CA GLY A 296 19.61 30.20 -7.91
C GLY A 296 21.05 30.14 -8.40
N TYR A 297 21.95 29.86 -7.46
CA TYR A 297 23.32 29.48 -7.74
C TYR A 297 23.44 27.95 -7.74
N HIS A 298 23.92 27.41 -8.86
CA HIS A 298 24.17 25.99 -9.09
C HIS A 298 25.56 25.69 -9.66
N GLY A 299 26.50 26.65 -9.53
CA GLY A 299 27.85 26.48 -10.08
C GLY A 299 28.76 25.61 -9.20
N SER A 300 29.97 25.37 -9.72
CA SER A 300 30.98 24.52 -9.08
C SER A 300 31.73 25.17 -7.92
N ASN A 301 31.57 26.48 -7.67
CA ASN A 301 32.22 27.17 -6.56
C ASN A 301 31.44 26.93 -5.26
N GLN A 302 32.02 26.14 -4.36
CA GLN A 302 31.40 25.71 -3.10
C GLN A 302 31.96 26.43 -1.86
N ASP A 303 32.69 27.53 -2.06
CA ASP A 303 33.17 28.38 -0.97
C ASP A 303 31.98 28.98 -0.19
N PRO A 304 31.90 28.80 1.15
CA PRO A 304 30.76 29.27 1.94
C PRO A 304 30.45 30.76 1.81
N LYS A 305 31.48 31.63 1.75
CA LYS A 305 31.28 33.08 1.60
C LYS A 305 30.78 33.43 0.22
N PHE A 306 31.23 32.71 -0.80
CA PHE A 306 30.69 32.87 -2.15
C PHE A 306 29.21 32.47 -2.20
N LEU A 307 28.83 31.33 -1.62
CA LEU A 307 27.44 30.89 -1.55
C LEU A 307 26.55 31.89 -0.78
N GLU A 308 27.06 32.47 0.30
CA GLU A 308 26.38 33.54 1.05
C GLU A 308 26.20 34.79 0.19
N ALA A 309 27.23 35.22 -0.54
CA ALA A 309 27.14 36.37 -1.43
C ALA A 309 26.14 36.15 -2.58
N GLU A 310 25.97 34.92 -3.07
CA GLU A 310 24.92 34.59 -4.03
C GLU A 310 23.53 34.65 -3.37
N ALA A 311 23.38 34.18 -2.13
CA ALA A 311 22.15 34.34 -1.35
C ALA A 311 21.77 35.81 -1.16
N ASP A 312 22.74 36.65 -0.80
CA ASP A 312 22.54 38.11 -0.64
C ASP A 312 22.02 38.77 -1.92
N LYS A 313 22.52 38.35 -3.10
CA LYS A 313 22.05 38.85 -4.40
C LYS A 313 20.61 38.46 -4.71
N MET A 314 20.19 37.26 -4.30
CA MET A 314 18.81 36.77 -4.50
C MET A 314 17.81 37.37 -3.50
N GLY A 315 18.32 37.81 -2.35
CA GLY A 315 17.53 38.27 -1.21
C GLY A 315 16.86 37.11 -0.48
N TYR A 316 16.76 37.23 0.84
CA TYR A 316 16.13 36.25 1.69
C TYR A 316 14.58 36.32 1.62
N PRO A 317 13.85 35.22 1.89
CA PRO A 317 14.36 33.89 2.24
C PRO A 317 14.97 33.14 1.05
N VAL A 318 15.95 32.26 1.33
CA VAL A 318 16.58 31.36 0.35
C VAL A 318 16.52 29.91 0.85
N LEU A 319 16.69 28.96 -0.07
CA LEU A 319 16.70 27.53 0.20
C LEU A 319 18.04 26.95 -0.24
N ILE A 320 18.76 26.39 0.73
CA ILE A 320 19.97 25.61 0.49
C ILE A 320 19.54 24.16 0.22
N LYS A 321 20.05 23.54 -0.86
CA LYS A 321 19.76 22.14 -1.21
C LYS A 321 21.03 21.40 -1.59
N ALA A 322 21.14 20.13 -1.19
CA ALA A 322 22.15 19.24 -1.75
C ALA A 322 21.88 18.95 -3.25
N VAL A 323 22.94 18.92 -4.06
CA VAL A 323 22.86 18.55 -5.49
C VAL A 323 22.36 17.11 -5.64
N LYS A 324 22.94 16.19 -4.86
CA LYS A 324 22.52 14.80 -4.81
C LYS A 324 21.45 14.56 -3.76
N GLY A 325 20.55 13.63 -4.06
CA GLY A 325 19.51 13.16 -3.14
C GLY A 325 18.12 13.73 -3.40
N GLY A 326 17.12 13.14 -2.74
CA GLY A 326 15.70 13.47 -2.83
C GLY A 326 14.99 13.36 -1.47
N GLY A 327 13.68 13.64 -1.43
CA GLY A 327 12.87 13.54 -0.20
C GLY A 327 13.17 14.61 0.86
N GLY A 328 13.77 15.72 0.45
CA GLY A 328 14.03 16.88 1.29
C GLY A 328 15.20 16.78 2.29
N LYS A 329 15.94 15.68 2.27
CA LYS A 329 17.18 15.53 3.04
C LYS A 329 18.26 16.50 2.53
N GLY A 330 18.95 17.16 3.45
CA GLY A 330 19.97 18.15 3.12
C GLY A 330 19.41 19.48 2.56
N MET A 331 18.15 19.79 2.85
CA MET A 331 17.54 21.08 2.53
C MET A 331 17.40 21.97 3.77
N ARG A 332 17.72 23.27 3.67
CA ARG A 332 17.52 24.25 4.75
C ARG A 332 16.98 25.55 4.21
N ILE A 333 15.91 26.03 4.83
CA ILE A 333 15.40 27.39 4.59
C ILE A 333 16.24 28.33 5.44
N VAL A 334 16.69 29.41 4.83
CA VAL A 334 17.42 30.49 5.48
C VAL A 334 16.55 31.74 5.39
N MET A 335 16.09 32.25 6.52
CA MET A 335 15.17 33.38 6.56
C MET A 335 15.91 34.72 6.54
N GLU A 336 17.14 34.74 7.07
CA GLU A 336 17.98 35.93 7.13
C GLU A 336 19.47 35.59 7.02
N GLN A 337 20.29 36.58 6.64
CA GLN A 337 21.72 36.39 6.41
C GLN A 337 22.45 35.77 7.61
N ALA A 338 22.11 36.19 8.84
CA ALA A 338 22.76 35.72 10.06
C ALA A 338 22.66 34.20 10.27
N GLU A 339 21.64 33.55 9.69
CA GLU A 339 21.41 32.11 9.82
C GLU A 339 22.18 31.30 8.75
N PHE A 340 22.66 31.94 7.68
CA PHE A 340 23.12 31.26 6.46
C PHE A 340 24.23 30.25 6.74
N GLN A 341 25.27 30.66 7.47
CA GLN A 341 26.41 29.80 7.76
C GLN A 341 26.01 28.54 8.56
N GLN A 342 25.19 28.72 9.60
CA GLN A 342 24.71 27.61 10.43
C GLN A 342 23.87 26.62 9.62
N GLN A 343 22.98 27.13 8.77
CA GLN A 343 22.12 26.30 7.94
C GLN A 343 22.91 25.58 6.85
N LEU A 344 23.89 26.24 6.23
CA LEU A 344 24.78 25.62 5.24
C LEU A 344 25.57 24.46 5.85
N ASP A 345 26.14 24.64 7.04
CA ASP A 345 26.91 23.59 7.73
C ASP A 345 26.02 22.40 8.12
N SER A 346 24.78 22.67 8.55
CA SER A 346 23.77 21.66 8.82
C SER A 346 23.40 20.86 7.55
N ALA A 347 23.14 21.56 6.44
CA ALA A 347 22.80 20.95 5.16
C ALA A 347 23.95 20.08 4.62
N LYS A 348 25.19 20.60 4.63
CA LYS A 348 26.39 19.85 4.21
C LYS A 348 26.61 18.60 5.05
N SER A 349 26.44 18.70 6.37
CA SER A 349 26.63 17.56 7.27
C SER A 349 25.61 16.44 6.98
N GLU A 350 24.34 16.81 6.79
CA GLU A 350 23.29 15.85 6.43
C GLU A 350 23.55 15.22 5.06
N ALA A 351 23.94 16.02 4.07
CA ALA A 351 24.22 15.53 2.72
C ALA A 351 25.40 14.56 2.67
N ARG A 352 26.50 14.83 3.40
CA ARG A 352 27.62 13.87 3.52
C ARG A 352 27.15 12.55 4.13
N SER A 353 26.37 12.63 5.21
CA SER A 353 25.90 11.43 5.91
C SER A 353 24.94 10.60 5.06
N SER A 354 24.12 11.26 4.22
CA SER A 354 23.05 10.60 3.44
C SER A 354 23.51 10.15 2.06
N PHE A 355 24.38 10.93 1.41
CA PHE A 355 24.67 10.82 -0.02
C PHE A 355 26.17 10.76 -0.34
N GLY A 356 27.04 10.93 0.65
CA GLY A 356 28.49 10.97 0.44
C GLY A 356 28.96 12.18 -0.38
N ASP A 357 28.14 13.24 -0.46
CA ASP A 357 28.38 14.44 -1.25
C ASP A 357 27.96 15.68 -0.44
N ASP A 358 28.72 16.77 -0.53
CA ASP A 358 28.45 18.03 0.17
C ASP A 358 28.37 19.25 -0.76
N VAL A 359 28.24 19.02 -2.06
CA VAL A 359 27.96 20.07 -3.04
C VAL A 359 26.52 20.57 -2.85
N MET A 360 26.39 21.89 -2.70
CA MET A 360 25.16 22.61 -2.41
C MET A 360 24.74 23.52 -3.57
N LEU A 361 23.43 23.72 -3.66
CA LEU A 361 22.73 24.71 -4.45
C LEU A 361 22.11 25.73 -3.50
N VAL A 362 22.03 26.99 -3.92
CA VAL A 362 21.29 28.03 -3.21
C VAL A 362 20.23 28.57 -4.15
N GLU A 363 18.97 28.53 -3.76
CA GLU A 363 17.83 28.92 -4.60
C GLU A 363 16.96 29.93 -3.87
N LYS A 364 16.23 30.75 -4.62
CA LYS A 364 15.17 31.57 -4.03
C LYS A 364 14.11 30.68 -3.37
N TYR A 365 13.72 31.01 -2.14
CA TYR A 365 12.63 30.32 -1.47
C TYR A 365 11.30 31.00 -1.80
N ILE A 366 10.34 30.21 -2.30
CA ILE A 366 8.97 30.65 -2.58
C ILE A 366 8.13 30.47 -1.32
N THR A 367 7.43 31.52 -0.89
CA THR A 367 6.74 31.59 0.41
C THR A 367 5.37 30.94 0.42
N THR A 368 4.59 31.12 -0.65
CA THR A 368 3.23 30.55 -0.80
C THR A 368 3.17 29.60 -2.02
N PRO A 369 4.02 28.55 -2.06
CA PRO A 369 4.18 27.75 -3.27
C PRO A 369 3.04 26.75 -3.46
N ARG A 370 2.56 26.65 -4.70
CA ARG A 370 1.78 25.53 -5.23
C ARG A 370 2.68 24.56 -5.97
N HIS A 371 2.43 23.27 -5.77
CA HIS A 371 3.06 22.22 -6.54
C HIS A 371 2.14 21.88 -7.72
N ILE A 372 2.45 22.43 -8.89
CA ILE A 372 1.70 22.18 -10.13
C ILE A 372 2.57 21.37 -11.08
N GLU A 373 2.02 20.31 -11.64
CA GLU A 373 2.77 19.43 -12.52
C GLU A 373 2.02 19.16 -13.82
N VAL A 374 2.74 18.95 -14.92
CA VAL A 374 2.15 18.72 -16.24
C VAL A 374 2.43 17.31 -16.71
N GLN A 375 1.36 16.59 -17.07
CA GLN A 375 1.50 15.32 -17.76
C GLN A 375 2.01 15.56 -19.18
N VAL A 376 3.15 15.01 -19.54
CA VAL A 376 3.64 15.03 -20.92
C VAL A 376 3.65 13.61 -21.50
N PHE A 377 3.48 13.54 -22.81
CA PHE A 377 3.66 12.33 -23.59
C PHE A 377 4.45 12.65 -24.84
N ALA A 378 5.44 11.83 -25.16
CA ALA A 378 6.23 11.97 -26.38
C ALA A 378 6.37 10.63 -27.10
N ASP A 379 6.52 10.67 -28.43
CA ASP A 379 6.77 9.50 -29.26
C ASP A 379 8.07 9.60 -30.06
N ARG A 380 8.45 8.49 -30.71
CA ARG A 380 9.66 8.40 -31.55
C ARG A 380 9.57 9.18 -32.86
N HIS A 381 8.40 9.74 -33.17
CA HIS A 381 8.15 10.48 -34.40
C HIS A 381 8.31 11.99 -34.19
N GLY A 382 8.77 12.41 -33.01
CA GLY A 382 8.98 13.81 -32.64
C GLY A 382 7.72 14.52 -32.16
N ASN A 383 6.60 13.79 -31.96
CA ASN A 383 5.40 14.38 -31.40
C ASN A 383 5.51 14.45 -29.88
N CYS A 384 5.04 15.55 -29.30
CA CYS A 384 4.90 15.70 -27.86
C CYS A 384 3.62 16.49 -27.52
N VAL A 385 2.84 16.01 -26.56
CA VAL A 385 1.62 16.65 -26.05
C VAL A 385 1.65 16.77 -24.53
N ALA A 386 1.00 17.82 -24.01
CA ALA A 386 0.68 18.00 -22.60
C ALA A 386 -0.79 17.60 -22.35
N LEU A 387 -1.00 16.60 -21.48
CA LEU A 387 -2.32 16.07 -21.08
C LEU A 387 -2.82 16.71 -19.78
N GLY A 388 -2.76 18.04 -19.74
CA GLY A 388 -3.23 18.81 -18.60
C GLY A 388 -2.25 18.88 -17.45
N GLU A 389 -2.52 19.84 -16.57
CA GLU A 389 -1.83 20.01 -15.31
C GLU A 389 -2.59 19.36 -14.14
N ARG A 390 -1.86 19.09 -13.08
CA ARG A 390 -2.37 18.62 -11.80
C ARG A 390 -1.84 19.51 -10.69
N ASP A 391 -2.68 19.83 -9.73
CA ASP A 391 -2.26 20.46 -8.48
C ASP A 391 -2.10 19.38 -7.41
N CYS A 392 -0.89 19.27 -6.87
CA CYS A 392 -0.52 18.30 -5.84
C CYS A 392 -0.07 19.00 -4.55
N SER A 393 -0.52 20.24 -4.33
CA SER A 393 -0.06 21.08 -3.22
C SER A 393 -0.42 20.51 -1.85
N ILE A 394 -1.49 19.73 -1.74
CA ILE A 394 -1.87 19.11 -0.46
C ILE A 394 -0.99 17.90 -0.21
N GLN A 395 0.11 18.16 0.51
CA GLN A 395 1.14 17.18 0.82
C GLN A 395 1.60 17.27 2.28
N ARG A 396 2.13 16.16 2.78
CA ARG A 396 2.70 15.99 4.11
C ARG A 396 4.17 15.65 3.94
N ARG A 397 5.10 16.50 4.43
CA ARG A 397 6.56 16.21 4.35
C ARG A 397 6.99 15.74 2.95
N HIS A 398 6.51 16.42 1.91
CA HIS A 398 6.76 16.08 0.50
C HIS A 398 6.08 14.78 0.00
N GLN A 399 5.20 14.16 0.78
CA GLN A 399 4.31 13.08 0.36
C GLN A 399 2.96 13.65 -0.07
N LYS A 400 2.60 13.49 -1.35
CA LYS A 400 1.32 13.93 -1.91
C LYS A 400 0.15 13.15 -1.27
N ILE A 401 -0.93 13.84 -0.90
CA ILE A 401 -2.12 13.26 -0.23
C ILE A 401 -3.38 13.44 -1.08
N LEU A 402 -3.61 14.66 -1.59
CA LEU A 402 -4.70 15.00 -2.48
C LEU A 402 -4.12 15.63 -3.74
N GLU A 403 -4.63 15.17 -4.89
CA GLU A 403 -4.24 15.64 -6.21
C GLU A 403 -5.49 15.98 -7.00
N GLU A 404 -5.45 17.04 -7.79
CA GLU A 404 -6.60 17.44 -8.59
C GLU A 404 -6.21 17.92 -9.98
N SER A 405 -7.08 17.68 -10.96
CA SER A 405 -6.92 18.13 -12.34
C SER A 405 -8.25 18.61 -12.89
N PRO A 406 -8.30 19.78 -13.56
CA PRO A 406 -7.21 20.76 -13.71
C PRO A 406 -6.82 21.44 -12.39
N ALA A 407 -5.73 22.22 -12.38
CA ALA A 407 -5.33 22.98 -11.19
C ALA A 407 -6.35 24.11 -10.90
N PRO A 408 -6.78 24.31 -9.64
CA PRO A 408 -7.78 25.32 -9.29
C PRO A 408 -7.24 26.74 -9.50
N ASN A 409 -8.12 27.69 -9.83
CA ASN A 409 -7.82 29.12 -9.90
C ASN A 409 -6.61 29.51 -10.78
N LEU A 410 -6.19 28.65 -11.71
CA LEU A 410 -5.11 28.96 -12.65
C LEU A 410 -5.69 29.61 -13.92
N ALA A 411 -5.19 30.80 -14.25
CA ALA A 411 -5.57 31.53 -15.45
C ALA A 411 -5.20 30.74 -16.73
N GLU A 412 -6.03 30.86 -17.77
CA GLU A 412 -5.90 30.00 -18.95
C GLU A 412 -4.63 30.27 -19.76
N ASP A 413 -4.19 31.53 -19.83
CA ASP A 413 -2.92 31.91 -20.47
C ASP A 413 -1.71 31.30 -19.74
N ILE A 414 -1.71 31.35 -18.40
CA ILE A 414 -0.69 30.70 -17.58
C ILE A 414 -0.73 29.18 -17.78
N ARG A 415 -1.91 28.56 -17.82
CA ARG A 415 -2.07 27.12 -18.09
C ARG A 415 -1.46 26.73 -19.43
N GLN A 416 -1.76 27.49 -20.49
CA GLN A 416 -1.21 27.21 -21.82
C GLN A 416 0.31 27.39 -21.87
N ASP A 417 0.85 28.41 -21.19
CA ASP A 417 2.30 28.59 -21.10
C ASP A 417 2.95 27.44 -20.32
N LEU A 418 2.40 27.04 -19.17
CA LEU A 418 2.86 25.91 -18.37
C LEU A 418 2.88 24.60 -19.19
N TRP A 419 1.85 24.34 -19.98
CA TRP A 419 1.78 23.18 -20.89
C TRP A 419 2.86 23.24 -21.98
N GLU A 420 3.05 24.40 -22.58
CA GLU A 420 4.07 24.59 -23.62
C GLU A 420 5.49 24.45 -23.06
N LYS A 421 5.77 25.01 -21.88
CA LYS A 421 7.04 24.84 -21.18
C LYS A 421 7.32 23.38 -20.81
N ALA A 422 6.30 22.63 -20.39
CA ALA A 422 6.43 21.21 -20.14
C ALA A 422 6.79 20.41 -21.40
N ARG A 423 6.16 20.74 -22.54
CA ARG A 423 6.48 20.11 -23.84
C ARG A 423 7.90 20.47 -24.29
N GLN A 424 8.31 21.72 -24.13
CA GLN A 424 9.67 22.19 -24.44
C GLN A 424 10.71 21.43 -23.59
N ALA A 425 10.46 21.27 -22.29
CA ALA A 425 11.30 20.46 -21.40
C ALA A 425 11.46 19.02 -21.89
N ALA A 426 10.34 18.36 -22.24
CA ALA A 426 10.36 16.99 -22.73
C ALA A 426 11.09 16.85 -24.08
N LEU A 427 10.87 17.79 -25.01
CA LEU A 427 11.53 17.78 -26.32
C LEU A 427 13.04 18.02 -26.20
N ALA A 428 13.48 18.89 -25.27
CA ALA A 428 14.89 19.22 -25.07
C ALA A 428 15.75 18.01 -24.68
N VAL A 429 15.15 17.01 -24.00
CA VAL A 429 15.85 15.80 -23.56
C VAL A 429 15.60 14.59 -24.47
N GLY A 430 14.88 14.78 -25.59
CA GLY A 430 14.51 13.68 -26.49
C GLY A 430 13.65 12.62 -25.80
N TYR A 431 12.66 13.07 -25.02
CA TYR A 431 11.83 12.21 -24.19
C TYR A 431 10.94 11.26 -25.02
N GLU A 432 10.55 10.12 -24.44
CA GLU A 432 9.62 9.13 -25.02
C GLU A 432 8.70 8.57 -23.92
N GLY A 433 7.46 8.24 -24.26
CA GLY A 433 6.49 7.68 -23.31
C GLY A 433 5.89 8.75 -22.41
N ALA A 434 5.42 8.33 -21.22
CA ALA A 434 4.83 9.20 -20.22
C ALA A 434 5.91 9.84 -19.34
N GLY A 435 5.75 11.13 -19.04
CA GLY A 435 6.58 11.85 -18.09
C GLY A 435 5.78 12.92 -17.37
N THR A 436 6.33 13.49 -16.31
CA THR A 436 5.71 14.62 -15.63
C THR A 436 6.75 15.68 -15.34
N VAL A 437 6.45 16.91 -15.76
CA VAL A 437 7.28 18.08 -15.47
C VAL A 437 6.68 18.78 -14.26
N GLU A 438 7.41 18.83 -13.16
CA GLU A 438 6.96 19.45 -11.92
C GLU A 438 7.42 20.91 -11.86
N PHE A 439 6.48 21.79 -11.53
CA PHE A 439 6.69 23.22 -11.37
C PHE A 439 6.30 23.65 -9.95
N ILE A 440 7.01 24.65 -9.45
CA ILE A 440 6.56 25.45 -8.31
C ILE A 440 5.90 26.71 -8.86
N PHE A 441 4.65 26.94 -8.50
CA PHE A 441 3.92 28.16 -8.83
C PHE A 441 3.85 29.04 -7.58
N ASP A 442 4.22 30.29 -7.71
CA ASP A 442 4.20 31.27 -6.63
C ASP A 442 2.85 31.99 -6.62
N ASN A 443 2.04 31.77 -5.58
CA ASN A 443 0.73 32.41 -5.46
C ASN A 443 0.83 33.95 -5.36
N ASP A 444 1.96 34.48 -4.87
CA ASP A 444 2.13 35.91 -4.65
C ASP A 444 2.46 36.66 -5.95
N SER A 445 3.33 36.10 -6.79
CA SER A 445 3.76 36.72 -8.06
C SER A 445 2.97 36.24 -9.28
N GLY A 446 2.37 35.05 -9.23
CA GLY A 446 1.77 34.39 -10.38
C GLY A 446 2.79 33.76 -11.34
N GLU A 447 4.07 33.71 -10.96
CA GLU A 447 5.15 33.10 -11.75
C GLU A 447 5.28 31.60 -11.43
N PHE A 448 5.77 30.82 -12.40
CA PHE A 448 6.08 29.41 -12.20
C PHE A 448 7.51 29.09 -12.61
N PHE A 449 8.08 28.09 -11.94
CA PHE A 449 9.46 27.68 -12.14
C PHE A 449 9.59 26.17 -12.13
N PHE A 450 10.39 25.64 -13.06
CA PHE A 450 10.75 24.24 -13.13
C PHE A 450 11.44 23.79 -11.85
N MET A 451 10.96 22.67 -11.29
CA MET A 451 11.56 21.97 -10.18
C MET A 451 12.37 20.77 -10.67
N GLU A 452 11.68 19.82 -11.30
CA GLU A 452 12.26 18.59 -11.79
C GLU A 452 11.35 17.93 -12.83
N MET A 453 11.86 16.89 -13.49
CA MET A 453 11.09 16.06 -14.40
C MET A 453 11.13 14.61 -13.92
N ASN A 454 9.99 14.08 -13.52
CA ASN A 454 9.84 12.68 -13.15
C ASN A 454 9.74 11.84 -14.42
N THR A 455 10.72 10.94 -14.60
CA THR A 455 10.93 10.25 -15.89
C THR A 455 10.14 8.94 -15.98
N ARG A 456 8.87 9.00 -15.57
CA ARG A 456 7.98 7.84 -15.39
C ARG A 456 6.51 8.25 -15.42
N LEU A 457 5.62 7.25 -15.38
CA LEU A 457 4.22 7.48 -15.05
C LEU A 457 4.12 7.96 -13.58
N GLN A 458 3.34 9.01 -13.32
CA GLN A 458 3.07 9.45 -11.95
C GLN A 458 1.99 8.60 -11.28
N VAL A 459 1.97 8.59 -9.95
CA VAL A 459 1.00 7.80 -9.16
C VAL A 459 -0.42 8.32 -9.42
N GLU A 460 -0.54 9.64 -9.43
CA GLU A 460 -1.70 10.51 -9.61
C GLU A 460 -2.10 10.72 -11.08
N HIS A 461 -1.53 9.94 -12.02
CA HIS A 461 -1.98 9.94 -13.41
C HIS A 461 -3.50 9.71 -13.59
N PRO A 462 -4.25 8.99 -12.72
CA PRO A 462 -5.67 8.79 -12.90
C PRO A 462 -6.50 10.08 -12.96
N VAL A 463 -6.13 11.18 -12.27
CA VAL A 463 -6.89 12.43 -12.41
C VAL A 463 -6.79 12.98 -13.83
N SER A 464 -5.61 12.91 -14.45
CA SER A 464 -5.41 13.26 -15.87
C SER A 464 -6.20 12.33 -16.80
N GLU A 465 -6.29 11.04 -16.47
CA GLU A 465 -7.12 10.09 -17.24
C GLU A 465 -8.60 10.42 -17.18
N MET A 466 -9.12 10.79 -16.00
CA MET A 466 -10.54 11.10 -15.81
C MET A 466 -10.96 12.36 -16.56
N VAL A 467 -10.11 13.40 -16.63
CA VAL A 467 -10.43 14.62 -17.38
C VAL A 467 -10.17 14.51 -18.88
N SER A 468 -9.15 13.77 -19.31
CA SER A 468 -8.82 13.63 -20.74
C SER A 468 -9.59 12.48 -21.43
N GLY A 469 -10.12 11.54 -20.65
CA GLY A 469 -10.71 10.30 -21.14
C GLY A 469 -9.71 9.35 -21.78
N GLN A 470 -8.41 9.49 -21.49
CA GLN A 470 -7.34 8.66 -22.06
C GLN A 470 -6.84 7.60 -21.08
N ASP A 471 -6.40 6.46 -21.60
CA ASP A 471 -5.66 5.44 -20.83
C ASP A 471 -4.15 5.64 -21.09
N LEU A 472 -3.46 6.25 -20.12
CA LEU A 472 -2.05 6.62 -20.25
C LEU A 472 -1.14 5.40 -20.30
N VAL A 473 -1.47 4.32 -19.60
CA VAL A 473 -0.74 3.05 -19.72
C VAL A 473 -0.88 2.48 -21.14
N ARG A 474 -2.06 2.63 -21.77
CA ARG A 474 -2.22 2.19 -23.17
C ARG A 474 -1.33 3.03 -24.09
N TRP A 475 -1.27 4.34 -23.89
CA TRP A 475 -0.37 5.20 -24.66
C TRP A 475 1.09 4.79 -24.48
N GLN A 476 1.50 4.38 -23.28
CA GLN A 476 2.89 3.93 -23.03
C GLN A 476 3.20 2.67 -23.84
N ILE A 477 2.27 1.71 -23.87
CA ILE A 477 2.38 0.49 -24.67
C ILE A 477 2.43 0.84 -26.17
N LEU A 478 1.56 1.74 -26.65
CA LEU A 478 1.52 2.17 -28.06
C LEU A 478 2.84 2.81 -28.50
N VAL A 479 3.40 3.70 -27.68
CA VAL A 479 4.68 4.35 -27.99
C VAL A 479 5.82 3.32 -27.98
N ALA A 480 5.85 2.41 -27.00
CA ALA A 480 6.82 1.33 -26.96
C ALA A 480 6.70 0.35 -28.15
N GLU A 481 5.49 0.18 -28.70
CA GLU A 481 5.26 -0.55 -29.96
C GLU A 481 5.89 0.16 -31.17
N GLY A 482 6.16 1.46 -31.06
CA GLY A 482 6.64 2.34 -32.14
C GLY A 482 5.52 3.17 -32.79
N GLY A 483 4.33 3.17 -32.20
CA GLY A 483 3.18 3.94 -32.63
C GLY A 483 3.34 5.45 -32.44
N LYS A 484 2.48 6.21 -33.10
CA LYS A 484 2.33 7.66 -32.91
C LYS A 484 1.38 7.96 -31.75
N LEU A 485 1.49 9.16 -31.17
CA LEU A 485 0.51 9.66 -30.22
C LEU A 485 -0.91 9.67 -30.84
N PRO A 486 -1.95 9.21 -30.13
CA PRO A 486 -3.31 9.13 -30.67
C PRO A 486 -4.01 10.46 -30.91
N LEU A 487 -3.54 11.54 -30.26
CA LEU A 487 -4.18 12.86 -30.29
C LEU A 487 -3.15 13.97 -30.54
N THR A 488 -3.58 15.06 -31.15
CA THR A 488 -2.82 16.31 -31.22
C THR A 488 -2.97 17.14 -29.95
N GLN A 489 -2.15 18.19 -29.79
CA GLN A 489 -2.25 19.09 -28.63
C GLN A 489 -3.61 19.79 -28.57
N GLU A 490 -4.16 20.19 -29.71
CA GLU A 490 -5.46 20.86 -29.83
C GLU A 490 -6.60 19.92 -29.44
N GLU A 491 -6.56 18.66 -29.86
CA GLU A 491 -7.56 17.66 -29.47
C GLU A 491 -7.51 17.35 -27.97
N VAL A 492 -6.30 17.33 -27.38
CA VAL A 492 -6.12 17.17 -25.93
C VAL A 492 -6.69 18.37 -25.18
N HIS A 493 -6.42 19.60 -25.63
CA HIS A 493 -6.98 20.82 -25.04
C HIS A 493 -8.51 20.79 -25.04
N GLU A 494 -9.14 20.50 -26.16
CA GLU A 494 -10.62 20.43 -26.26
C GLU A 494 -11.22 19.34 -25.36
N ARG A 495 -10.54 18.19 -25.23
CA ARG A 495 -10.98 17.13 -24.32
C ARG A 495 -10.93 17.56 -22.86
N ILE A 496 -9.82 18.16 -22.42
CA ILE A 496 -9.66 18.62 -21.02
C ILE A 496 -10.70 19.70 -20.70
N LYS A 497 -10.92 20.63 -21.63
CA LYS A 497 -11.93 21.69 -21.49
C LYS A 497 -13.36 21.14 -21.35
N ALA A 498 -13.68 20.05 -22.05
CA ALA A 498 -14.96 19.35 -21.91
C ALA A 498 -14.98 18.31 -20.76
N GLY A 499 -13.81 18.05 -20.16
CA GLY A 499 -13.54 16.94 -19.28
C GLY A 499 -13.94 17.13 -17.82
N GLY A 500 -14.41 18.31 -17.44
CA GLY A 500 -14.78 18.62 -16.06
C GLY A 500 -13.57 18.63 -15.11
N HIS A 501 -13.75 18.08 -13.90
CA HIS A 501 -12.73 18.11 -12.84
C HIS A 501 -12.63 16.75 -12.16
N ALA A 502 -11.41 16.34 -11.81
CA ALA A 502 -11.14 15.12 -11.07
C ALA A 502 -10.27 15.41 -9.84
N ILE A 503 -10.53 14.67 -8.77
CA ILE A 503 -9.78 14.73 -7.52
C ILE A 503 -9.42 13.31 -7.12
N GLU A 504 -8.18 13.08 -6.76
CA GLU A 504 -7.66 11.83 -6.21
C GLU A 504 -7.25 12.03 -4.75
N ALA A 505 -7.52 11.01 -3.95
CA ALA A 505 -7.07 10.87 -2.58
C ALA A 505 -6.23 9.59 -2.45
N ARG A 506 -5.02 9.72 -1.91
CA ARG A 506 -4.22 8.55 -1.51
C ARG A 506 -4.68 8.04 -0.15
N ILE A 507 -5.17 6.81 -0.14
CA ILE A 507 -5.60 6.14 1.09
C ILE A 507 -4.41 5.39 1.66
N TYR A 508 -3.85 5.93 2.73
CA TYR A 508 -2.68 5.40 3.41
C TYR A 508 -3.06 4.71 4.71
N ALA A 509 -2.37 3.59 5.00
CA ALA A 509 -2.30 3.02 6.33
C ALA A 509 -1.30 3.83 7.18
N GLU A 510 -1.71 5.02 7.60
CA GLU A 510 -0.95 5.91 8.50
C GLU A 510 -1.89 6.46 9.59
N ASP A 511 -1.32 6.90 10.70
CA ASP A 511 -2.06 7.53 11.80
C ASP A 511 -1.83 9.05 11.89
N PRO A 512 -2.72 9.88 11.32
CA PRO A 512 -2.58 11.34 11.35
C PRO A 512 -2.38 11.93 12.74
N SER A 513 -3.00 11.35 13.79
CA SER A 513 -2.89 11.85 15.17
C SER A 513 -1.48 11.67 15.75
N MET A 514 -0.77 10.65 15.29
CA MET A 514 0.61 10.34 15.67
C MET A 514 1.58 10.78 14.60
N ASN A 515 1.37 11.96 14.02
CA ASN A 515 2.26 12.54 13.02
C ASN A 515 2.44 11.62 11.80
N PHE A 516 1.35 10.95 11.42
CA PHE A 516 1.21 9.95 10.36
C PHE A 516 2.29 8.87 10.33
N ILE A 517 2.68 8.37 11.49
CA ILE A 517 3.41 7.11 11.54
C ILE A 517 2.65 6.03 10.75
N PRO A 518 3.33 5.20 9.95
CA PRO A 518 2.66 4.13 9.26
C PRO A 518 1.99 3.13 10.22
N SER A 519 0.93 2.50 9.76
CA SER A 519 0.17 1.49 10.48
C SER A 519 0.19 0.19 9.68
N THR A 520 0.45 -0.91 10.38
CA THR A 520 0.57 -2.25 9.77
C THR A 520 -0.43 -3.21 10.39
N GLY A 521 -0.78 -4.25 9.66
CA GLY A 521 -1.64 -5.31 10.16
C GLY A 521 -2.66 -5.78 9.14
N ARG A 522 -3.49 -6.72 9.58
CA ARG A 522 -4.51 -7.33 8.74
C ARG A 522 -5.71 -6.40 8.55
N LEU A 523 -6.20 -6.28 7.33
CA LEU A 523 -7.45 -5.59 6.99
C LEU A 523 -8.62 -6.46 7.48
N LEU A 524 -9.06 -6.24 8.72
CA LEU A 524 -10.15 -6.97 9.36
C LEU A 524 -11.51 -6.69 8.71
N HIS A 525 -11.63 -5.51 8.12
CA HIS A 525 -12.78 -5.07 7.35
C HIS A 525 -12.29 -4.07 6.30
N LEU A 526 -12.75 -4.25 5.06
CA LEU A 526 -12.50 -3.30 3.99
C LEU A 526 -13.77 -3.16 3.14
N ARG A 527 -14.41 -1.99 3.22
CA ARG A 527 -15.47 -1.60 2.32
C ARG A 527 -15.05 -0.35 1.56
N THR A 528 -14.99 -0.46 0.25
CA THR A 528 -14.73 0.68 -0.63
C THR A 528 -16.04 1.32 -1.10
N PRO A 529 -16.05 2.60 -1.49
CA PRO A 529 -17.22 3.17 -2.16
C PRO A 529 -17.53 2.40 -3.47
N PRO A 530 -18.80 2.34 -3.89
CA PRO A 530 -19.19 1.71 -5.14
C PRO A 530 -18.47 2.34 -6.33
N ILE A 531 -17.85 1.50 -7.15
CA ILE A 531 -17.22 1.93 -8.39
C ILE A 531 -18.33 2.33 -9.37
N THR A 532 -18.23 3.55 -9.91
CA THR A 532 -19.13 4.09 -10.94
C THR A 532 -18.30 4.72 -12.05
N GLU A 533 -18.94 5.24 -13.09
CA GLU A 533 -18.22 6.01 -14.13
C GLU A 533 -17.46 7.22 -13.56
N SER A 534 -17.89 7.74 -12.40
CA SER A 534 -17.33 8.94 -11.77
C SER A 534 -16.66 8.71 -10.42
N VAL A 535 -16.58 7.44 -9.99
CA VAL A 535 -15.86 7.01 -8.78
C VAL A 535 -15.03 5.81 -9.17
N ARG A 536 -13.71 5.99 -9.20
CA ARG A 536 -12.72 4.98 -9.56
C ARG A 536 -11.85 4.67 -8.34
N ILE A 537 -11.48 3.41 -8.22
CA ILE A 537 -10.56 2.95 -7.18
C ILE A 537 -9.47 2.10 -7.82
N ASP A 538 -8.24 2.50 -7.57
CA ASP A 538 -7.05 1.71 -7.91
C ASP A 538 -6.45 1.21 -6.59
N ALA A 539 -6.66 -0.08 -6.27
CA ALA A 539 -6.28 -0.68 -4.99
C ALA A 539 -5.36 -1.90 -5.17
N GLY A 540 -4.45 -2.08 -4.21
CA GLY A 540 -3.53 -3.23 -4.16
C GLY A 540 -3.93 -4.30 -3.14
N PHE A 541 -5.02 -4.09 -2.41
CA PHE A 541 -5.44 -4.89 -1.26
C PHE A 541 -6.93 -5.20 -1.31
N VAL A 542 -7.32 -6.34 -0.76
CA VAL A 542 -8.72 -6.70 -0.46
C VAL A 542 -8.90 -7.00 1.03
N GLU A 543 -10.15 -7.13 1.49
CA GLU A 543 -10.43 -7.55 2.86
C GLU A 543 -9.70 -8.86 3.21
N GLY A 544 -9.06 -8.90 4.38
CA GLY A 544 -8.32 -10.05 4.87
C GLY A 544 -6.84 -10.06 4.51
N ASP A 545 -6.39 -9.21 3.56
CA ASP A 545 -4.97 -9.02 3.26
C ASP A 545 -4.23 -8.33 4.42
N GLU A 546 -2.90 -8.43 4.43
CA GLU A 546 -2.03 -7.82 5.42
C GLU A 546 -1.25 -6.63 4.83
N VAL A 547 -1.36 -5.47 5.46
CA VAL A 547 -0.47 -4.32 5.21
C VAL A 547 0.81 -4.55 6.00
N SER A 548 1.85 -5.02 5.30
CA SER A 548 3.16 -5.34 5.91
C SER A 548 4.06 -4.13 6.09
N SER A 549 5.04 -4.22 6.99
CA SER A 549 6.04 -3.16 7.24
C SER A 549 7.13 -3.07 6.16
N HIS A 550 7.12 -3.94 5.14
CA HIS A 550 8.20 -4.06 4.15
C HIS A 550 8.11 -3.05 3.00
N TYR A 551 6.93 -2.48 2.77
CA TYR A 551 6.65 -1.64 1.60
C TYR A 551 5.88 -0.37 1.98
N ASP A 552 5.56 0.42 0.96
CA ASP A 552 4.75 1.63 1.06
C ASP A 552 3.35 1.35 1.67
N PRO A 553 2.84 2.23 2.55
CA PRO A 553 1.56 2.04 3.24
C PRO A 553 0.31 2.36 2.40
N MET A 554 0.42 2.71 1.11
CA MET A 554 -0.74 3.06 0.29
C MET A 554 -1.62 1.83 0.04
N ILE A 555 -2.85 1.88 0.55
CA ILE A 555 -3.87 0.84 0.37
C ILE A 555 -4.50 0.97 -1.02
N SER A 556 -4.89 2.20 -1.37
CA SER A 556 -5.57 2.51 -2.62
C SER A 556 -5.46 3.99 -2.98
N LYS A 557 -5.87 4.29 -4.21
CA LYS A 557 -6.17 5.62 -4.69
C LYS A 557 -7.68 5.69 -4.92
N LEU A 558 -8.34 6.66 -4.31
CA LEU A 558 -9.74 6.98 -4.55
C LEU A 558 -9.80 8.18 -5.50
N ILE A 559 -10.35 7.99 -6.68
CA ILE A 559 -10.48 9.03 -7.69
C ILE A 559 -11.96 9.32 -7.89
N VAL A 560 -12.34 10.59 -7.85
CA VAL A 560 -13.67 11.03 -8.23
C VAL A 560 -13.61 12.05 -9.35
N HIS A 561 -14.68 12.08 -10.15
CA HIS A 561 -14.83 12.99 -11.27
C HIS A 561 -16.19 13.70 -11.22
N GLY A 562 -16.24 14.95 -11.65
CA GLY A 562 -17.44 15.75 -11.75
C GLY A 562 -17.40 16.71 -12.92
N PRO A 563 -18.56 17.27 -13.32
CA PRO A 563 -18.63 18.29 -14.37
C PRO A 563 -17.88 19.58 -14.00
N ASP A 564 -17.69 19.85 -12.71
CA ASP A 564 -16.90 20.94 -12.18
C ASP A 564 -16.24 20.52 -10.85
N ARG A 565 -15.32 21.36 -10.35
CA ARG A 565 -14.59 21.12 -9.10
C ARG A 565 -15.51 20.93 -7.90
N LYS A 566 -16.59 21.72 -7.81
CA LYS A 566 -17.52 21.67 -6.68
C LYS A 566 -18.25 20.33 -6.63
N ALA A 567 -18.73 19.85 -7.77
CA ALA A 567 -19.37 18.55 -7.89
C ALA A 567 -18.39 17.40 -7.61
N ALA A 568 -17.14 17.51 -8.07
CA ALA A 568 -16.09 16.56 -7.74
C ALA A 568 -15.80 16.52 -6.23
N LEU A 569 -15.66 17.67 -5.56
CA LEU A 569 -15.45 17.75 -4.11
C LEU A 569 -16.61 17.15 -3.30
N GLN A 570 -17.86 17.51 -3.64
CA GLN A 570 -19.04 16.94 -2.99
C GLN A 570 -19.07 15.42 -3.11
N LYS A 571 -18.67 14.90 -4.28
CA LYS A 571 -18.58 13.46 -4.53
C LYS A 571 -17.41 12.81 -3.79
N MET A 572 -16.26 13.48 -3.68
CA MET A 572 -15.11 13.00 -2.91
C MET A 572 -15.49 12.78 -1.45
N VAL A 573 -16.16 13.77 -0.84
CA VAL A 573 -16.63 13.68 0.54
C VAL A 573 -17.59 12.49 0.71
N ALA A 574 -18.60 12.36 -0.16
CA ALA A 574 -19.54 11.24 -0.10
C ALA A 574 -18.84 9.88 -0.28
N ALA A 575 -17.90 9.76 -1.22
CA ALA A 575 -17.15 8.53 -1.46
C ALA A 575 -16.26 8.15 -0.26
N LEU A 576 -15.63 9.12 0.40
CA LEU A 576 -14.83 8.89 1.61
C LEU A 576 -15.71 8.56 2.84
N GLU A 577 -16.96 9.02 2.89
CA GLU A 577 -17.93 8.63 3.93
C GLU A 577 -18.35 7.16 3.78
N GLU A 578 -18.37 6.62 2.57
CA GLU A 578 -18.71 5.21 2.33
C GLU A 578 -17.52 4.25 2.56
N TYR A 579 -16.30 4.78 2.59
CA TYR A 579 -15.04 4.04 2.74
C TYR A 579 -14.81 3.63 4.20
N GLU A 580 -14.78 2.32 4.47
CA GLU A 580 -14.52 1.75 5.80
C GLU A 580 -13.28 0.85 5.79
N VAL A 581 -12.34 1.08 6.73
CA VAL A 581 -11.16 0.24 6.95
C VAL A 581 -10.98 -0.01 8.44
N ALA A 582 -11.01 -1.28 8.86
CA ALA A 582 -10.66 -1.70 10.22
C ALA A 582 -9.44 -2.65 10.21
N GLY A 583 -8.63 -2.56 11.27
CA GLY A 583 -7.30 -3.18 11.34
C GLY A 583 -6.24 -2.07 11.47
N PRO A 584 -5.40 -1.84 10.45
CA PRO A 584 -4.54 -0.67 10.39
C PRO A 584 -5.33 0.65 10.50
N ILE A 585 -4.69 1.66 11.10
CA ILE A 585 -5.18 3.03 11.13
C ILE A 585 -4.97 3.65 9.76
N THR A 586 -5.91 4.47 9.31
CA THR A 586 -5.84 5.12 8.00
C THR A 586 -5.99 6.63 8.06
N ASN A 587 -5.58 7.30 6.99
CA ASN A 587 -5.74 8.74 6.83
C ASN A 587 -7.13 9.18 6.32
N ILE A 588 -8.11 8.28 6.16
CA ILE A 588 -9.41 8.57 5.51
C ILE A 588 -10.14 9.74 6.19
N ASP A 589 -10.24 9.71 7.53
CA ASP A 589 -10.91 10.78 8.28
C ASP A 589 -10.17 12.13 8.18
N PHE A 590 -8.84 12.10 8.09
CA PHE A 590 -8.03 13.29 7.86
C PHE A 590 -8.27 13.87 6.45
N VAL A 591 -8.26 13.02 5.42
CA VAL A 591 -8.52 13.45 4.04
C VAL A 591 -9.92 14.05 3.90
N LYS A 592 -10.94 13.47 4.56
CA LYS A 592 -12.29 14.07 4.59
C LYS A 592 -12.29 15.48 5.13
N LYS A 593 -11.59 15.73 6.24
CA LYS A 593 -11.47 17.07 6.82
C LYS A 593 -10.78 18.03 5.86
N CYS A 594 -9.72 17.61 5.17
CA CYS A 594 -9.10 18.42 4.12
C CYS A 594 -10.12 18.78 3.02
N CYS A 595 -10.88 17.81 2.52
CA CYS A 595 -11.90 18.06 1.50
C CYS A 595 -13.06 18.96 1.95
N GLN A 596 -13.28 19.08 3.26
CA GLN A 596 -14.31 19.92 3.88
C GLN A 596 -13.77 21.27 4.36
N SER A 597 -12.45 21.49 4.30
CA SER A 597 -11.82 22.71 4.77
C SER A 597 -12.11 23.88 3.83
N ALA A 598 -12.39 25.06 4.41
CA ALA A 598 -12.90 26.20 3.67
C ALA A 598 -11.93 26.67 2.57
N ASP A 599 -10.64 26.74 2.86
CA ASP A 599 -9.61 27.22 1.94
C ASP A 599 -9.37 26.21 0.80
N PHE A 600 -9.38 24.91 1.11
CA PHE A 600 -9.33 23.87 0.08
C PHE A 600 -10.56 23.92 -0.83
N ILE A 601 -11.77 24.14 -0.29
CA ILE A 601 -12.99 24.32 -1.10
C ILE A 601 -12.88 25.56 -2.00
N ALA A 602 -12.28 26.64 -1.50
CA ALA A 602 -12.04 27.87 -2.27
C ALA A 602 -10.94 27.71 -3.36
N GLY A 603 -10.08 26.70 -3.24
CA GLY A 603 -8.93 26.50 -4.13
C GLY A 603 -7.69 27.28 -3.69
N GLU A 604 -7.65 27.75 -2.44
CA GLU A 604 -6.53 28.45 -1.81
C GLU A 604 -5.55 27.41 -1.27
N VAL A 605 -4.79 26.79 -2.18
CA VAL A 605 -3.89 25.68 -1.87
C VAL A 605 -2.43 26.11 -1.90
N GLU A 606 -1.62 25.51 -1.04
CA GLU A 606 -0.15 25.67 -0.98
C GLU A 606 0.49 24.45 -0.33
N THR A 607 1.78 24.23 -0.54
CA THR A 607 2.48 23.06 0.04
C THR A 607 2.60 23.09 1.58
N GLY A 608 2.38 24.27 2.19
CA GLY A 608 2.30 24.49 3.63
C GLY A 608 0.90 24.32 4.23
N TYR A 609 -0.09 23.83 3.47
CA TYR A 609 -1.50 23.80 3.89
C TYR A 609 -1.72 23.06 5.22
N ILE A 610 -1.22 21.82 5.35
CA ILE A 610 -1.50 20.99 6.53
C ILE A 610 -1.00 21.62 7.84
N PRO A 611 0.26 22.10 7.93
CA PRO A 611 0.71 22.84 9.11
C PRO A 611 -0.09 24.12 9.41
N LYS A 612 -0.46 24.88 8.37
CA LYS A 612 -1.22 26.14 8.52
C LYS A 612 -2.63 25.92 9.05
N HIS A 613 -3.27 24.82 8.66
CA HIS A 613 -4.63 24.44 9.05
C HIS A 613 -4.66 23.36 10.15
N ALA A 614 -3.58 23.18 10.92
CA ALA A 614 -3.44 22.08 11.86
C ALA A 614 -4.57 22.04 12.92
N ASP A 615 -4.94 23.19 13.48
CA ASP A 615 -5.98 23.27 14.51
C ASP A 615 -7.33 22.76 14.00
N GLU A 616 -7.66 23.03 12.73
CA GLU A 616 -8.87 22.58 12.07
C GLU A 616 -8.79 21.08 11.72
N LEU A 617 -7.71 20.68 11.04
CA LEU A 617 -7.58 19.33 10.49
C LEU A 617 -7.39 18.26 11.58
N PHE A 618 -6.73 18.60 12.69
CA PHE A 618 -6.50 17.69 13.81
C PHE A 618 -7.48 17.89 14.97
N ALA A 619 -8.51 18.73 14.82
CA ALA A 619 -9.55 18.92 15.84
C ALA A 619 -10.17 17.58 16.27
N LYS A 620 -10.20 17.33 17.59
CA LYS A 620 -10.80 16.13 18.16
C LYS A 620 -12.33 16.21 18.04
N ARG A 621 -12.95 15.15 17.53
CA ARG A 621 -14.40 15.02 17.48
C ARG A 621 -14.92 14.35 18.76
N GLN A 622 -15.99 14.89 19.33
CA GLN A 622 -16.70 14.22 20.42
C GLN A 622 -17.45 13.00 19.90
N ILE A 623 -17.35 11.88 20.62
CA ILE A 623 -18.05 10.65 20.25
C ILE A 623 -19.53 10.78 20.68
N PRO A 624 -20.49 10.65 19.74
CA PRO A 624 -21.92 10.69 20.08
C PRO A 624 -22.33 9.56 21.03
N HIS A 625 -23.32 9.80 21.89
CA HIS A 625 -23.85 8.77 22.80
C HIS A 625 -24.36 7.53 22.05
N GLU A 626 -24.92 7.72 20.86
CA GLU A 626 -25.43 6.66 20.00
C GLU A 626 -24.33 5.68 19.59
N VAL A 627 -23.10 6.14 19.39
CA VAL A 627 -21.95 5.26 19.09
C VAL A 627 -21.65 4.34 20.27
N TYR A 628 -21.59 4.89 21.50
CA TYR A 628 -21.39 4.11 22.71
C TYR A 628 -22.54 3.10 22.94
N ALA A 629 -23.79 3.52 22.71
CA ALA A 629 -24.95 2.64 22.83
C ALA A 629 -24.91 1.49 21.81
N GLN A 630 -24.62 1.78 20.54
CA GLN A 630 -24.56 0.76 19.50
C GLN A 630 -23.37 -0.18 19.69
N ALA A 631 -22.22 0.30 20.17
CA ALA A 631 -21.11 -0.53 20.60
C ALA A 631 -21.53 -1.53 21.69
N ALA A 632 -22.21 -1.04 22.74
CA ALA A 632 -22.67 -1.87 23.85
C ALA A 632 -23.75 -2.89 23.43
N ILE A 633 -24.70 -2.50 22.56
CA ILE A 633 -25.70 -3.43 21.99
C ILE A 633 -25.01 -4.49 21.13
N GLY A 634 -24.07 -4.11 20.27
CA GLY A 634 -23.33 -5.04 19.42
C GLY A 634 -22.56 -6.08 20.24
N LEU A 635 -21.87 -5.64 21.30
CA LEU A 635 -21.23 -6.52 22.28
C LEU A 635 -22.23 -7.46 22.97
N TYR A 636 -23.37 -6.91 23.42
CA TYR A 636 -24.43 -7.70 24.06
C TYR A 636 -24.93 -8.82 23.15
N GLU A 637 -25.26 -8.52 21.89
CA GLU A 637 -25.76 -9.52 20.93
C GLU A 637 -24.70 -10.57 20.56
N ALA A 638 -23.45 -10.15 20.36
CA ALA A 638 -22.35 -11.06 20.04
C ALA A 638 -22.12 -12.09 21.17
N GLU A 639 -22.23 -11.67 22.43
CA GLU A 639 -22.11 -12.57 23.58
C GLU A 639 -23.29 -13.54 23.73
N GLN A 640 -24.51 -13.07 23.45
CA GLN A 640 -25.70 -13.92 23.48
C GLN A 640 -25.64 -15.00 22.39
N ALA A 641 -25.13 -14.66 21.20
CA ALA A 641 -24.90 -15.63 20.13
C ALA A 641 -23.87 -16.71 20.54
N HIS A 642 -22.78 -16.33 21.23
CA HIS A 642 -21.79 -17.30 21.73
C HIS A 642 -22.40 -18.29 22.73
N ARG A 643 -23.27 -17.82 23.63
CA ARG A 643 -23.97 -18.65 24.63
C ARG A 643 -24.98 -19.62 24.02
N ALA A 644 -25.42 -19.39 22.78
CA ALA A 644 -26.39 -20.24 22.08
C ALA A 644 -25.74 -21.43 21.32
N THR A 645 -24.40 -21.56 21.34
CA THR A 645 -23.68 -22.64 20.62
C THR A 645 -23.84 -24.00 21.34
N PRO A 646 -24.29 -25.07 20.67
CA PRO A 646 -24.72 -26.32 21.33
C PRO A 646 -23.57 -27.32 21.53
N THR A 647 -22.50 -26.95 22.23
CA THR A 647 -21.36 -27.87 22.51
C THR A 647 -21.28 -28.37 23.94
N ALA A 648 -22.23 -28.04 24.82
CA ALA A 648 -22.35 -28.65 26.14
C ALA A 648 -23.55 -29.63 26.18
N PRO A 649 -23.33 -30.94 26.42
CA PRO A 649 -24.42 -31.89 26.67
C PRO A 649 -24.88 -31.74 28.12
N VAL A 650 -25.47 -30.59 28.44
CA VAL A 650 -26.23 -30.42 29.68
C VAL A 650 -27.51 -29.71 29.29
N GLN A 651 -28.61 -30.46 29.33
CA GLN A 651 -29.94 -29.91 29.14
C GLN A 651 -30.19 -28.77 30.15
N PRO A 652 -30.95 -27.72 29.80
CA PRO A 652 -31.30 -26.67 30.75
C PRO A 652 -32.38 -27.20 31.70
N LEU A 653 -32.00 -28.04 32.65
CA LEU A 653 -32.79 -28.33 33.85
C LEU A 653 -32.55 -27.21 34.89
N GLN A 654 -32.78 -25.96 34.46
CA GLN A 654 -32.83 -24.77 35.32
C GLN A 654 -33.89 -23.81 34.78
N ARG A 655 -35.13 -24.29 34.66
CA ARG A 655 -36.29 -23.46 34.29
C ARG A 655 -37.44 -23.58 35.28
N ILE A 656 -37.16 -23.70 36.57
CA ILE A 656 -38.16 -23.50 37.64
C ILE A 656 -37.47 -22.89 38.86
N GLY A 657 -37.73 -21.61 39.15
CA GLY A 657 -37.39 -20.97 40.42
C GLY A 657 -36.79 -19.56 40.30
N PHE A 658 -37.54 -18.57 40.81
CA PHE A 658 -37.24 -17.13 40.94
C PHE A 658 -37.28 -16.30 39.65
N GLY A 659 -38.11 -15.26 39.66
CA GLY A 659 -38.38 -14.40 38.50
C GLY A 659 -37.12 -13.70 38.01
N PHE A 660 -36.64 -14.08 36.83
CA PHE A 660 -35.63 -13.33 36.11
C PHE A 660 -36.29 -12.10 35.48
N ALA A 661 -36.43 -11.03 36.27
CA ALA A 661 -36.52 -9.72 35.67
C ALA A 661 -35.23 -9.51 34.83
N PRO A 662 -35.33 -9.16 33.54
CA PRO A 662 -34.15 -8.93 32.73
C PRO A 662 -33.30 -7.87 33.44
N GLN A 663 -32.06 -8.22 33.74
CA GLN A 663 -31.13 -7.32 34.43
C GLN A 663 -30.39 -6.47 33.40
N PRO A 664 -30.21 -5.17 33.64
CA PRO A 664 -29.36 -4.35 32.80
C PRO A 664 -27.92 -4.86 32.86
N ARG A 665 -27.25 -4.83 31.72
CA ARG A 665 -25.86 -5.20 31.60
C ARG A 665 -25.01 -3.96 31.38
N GLU A 666 -23.98 -3.78 32.19
CA GLU A 666 -23.08 -2.64 32.07
C GLU A 666 -21.83 -2.98 31.25
N PHE A 667 -21.46 -2.07 30.36
CA PHE A 667 -20.21 -2.04 29.60
C PHE A 667 -19.49 -0.73 29.90
N LYS A 668 -18.18 -0.79 30.18
CA LYS A 668 -17.35 0.39 30.34
C LYS A 668 -16.50 0.54 29.09
N LEU A 669 -16.83 1.51 28.25
CA LEU A 669 -16.19 1.73 26.95
C LEU A 669 -15.25 2.92 27.04
N VAL A 670 -14.05 2.77 26.51
CA VAL A 670 -13.01 3.80 26.48
C VAL A 670 -12.69 4.10 25.02
N GLU A 671 -12.53 5.39 24.68
CA GLU A 671 -12.01 5.80 23.38
C GLU A 671 -10.56 5.34 23.24
N THR A 672 -10.25 4.59 22.19
CA THR A 672 -8.91 4.09 21.93
C THR A 672 -8.05 5.23 21.36
N SER A 673 -7.03 5.62 22.10
CA SER A 673 -5.97 6.52 21.61
C SER A 673 -4.80 5.70 21.06
N SER A 674 -4.18 6.21 19.99
CA SER A 674 -2.88 5.72 19.54
C SER A 674 -1.71 6.35 20.28
N ASP A 675 -1.93 7.51 20.92
CA ASP A 675 -0.96 8.13 21.81
C ASP A 675 -1.03 7.44 23.18
N PRO A 676 0.03 6.70 23.60
CA PRO A 676 0.05 6.01 24.90
C PRO A 676 0.02 6.97 26.09
N GLN A 677 0.29 8.27 25.90
CA GLN A 677 0.22 9.28 26.96
C GLN A 677 -1.22 9.78 27.20
N VAL A 678 -2.12 9.53 26.25
CA VAL A 678 -3.51 9.95 26.36
C VAL A 678 -4.32 8.84 27.02
N ASN A 679 -4.75 9.09 28.26
CA ASN A 679 -5.65 8.22 28.98
C ASN A 679 -7.09 8.80 28.92
N ASN A 680 -7.95 8.19 28.11
CA ASN A 680 -9.34 8.62 27.98
C ASN A 680 -10.20 8.03 29.10
N GLU A 681 -11.18 8.80 29.58
CA GLU A 681 -12.11 8.33 30.60
C GLU A 681 -13.06 7.25 30.08
N ALA A 682 -13.41 6.30 30.95
CA ALA A 682 -14.36 5.25 30.64
C ALA A 682 -15.81 5.76 30.73
N VAL A 683 -16.57 5.55 29.66
CA VAL A 683 -17.99 5.84 29.58
C VAL A 683 -18.78 4.58 29.96
N ALA A 684 -19.63 4.70 30.98
CA ALA A 684 -20.49 3.59 31.41
C ALA A 684 -21.75 3.53 30.55
N VAL A 685 -22.03 2.35 29.99
CA VAL A 685 -23.20 2.09 29.16
C VAL A 685 -23.97 0.90 29.71
N GLN A 686 -25.20 1.12 30.14
CA GLN A 686 -26.09 0.06 30.60
C GLN A 686 -27.08 -0.32 29.50
N VAL A 687 -27.17 -1.60 29.17
CA VAL A 687 -28.05 -2.15 28.14
C VAL A 687 -29.02 -3.14 28.76
N LEU A 688 -30.31 -2.88 28.63
CA LEU A 688 -31.39 -3.78 29.03
C LEU A 688 -32.24 -4.14 27.81
N LYS A 689 -32.16 -5.40 27.38
CA LYS A 689 -33.01 -5.92 26.30
C LYS A 689 -34.41 -6.23 26.84
N THR A 690 -35.41 -5.46 26.41
CA THR A 690 -36.81 -5.58 26.87
C THR A 690 -37.67 -6.40 25.92
N SER A 691 -37.29 -6.49 24.65
CA SER A 691 -37.91 -7.36 23.63
C SER A 691 -36.86 -7.83 22.62
N PRO A 692 -37.17 -8.73 21.66
CA PRO A 692 -36.19 -9.25 20.70
C PRO A 692 -35.35 -8.19 19.97
N GLU A 693 -35.93 -7.02 19.68
CA GLU A 693 -35.26 -5.91 18.99
C GLU A 693 -35.32 -4.60 19.78
N THR A 694 -35.85 -4.58 21.01
CA THR A 694 -35.98 -3.34 21.80
C THR A 694 -35.03 -3.35 23.00
N TYR A 695 -34.32 -2.24 23.17
CA TYR A 695 -33.34 -2.03 24.22
C TYR A 695 -33.61 -0.71 24.93
N ASN A 696 -33.52 -0.73 26.26
CA ASN A 696 -33.32 0.47 27.05
C ASN A 696 -31.82 0.62 27.26
N VAL A 697 -31.25 1.72 26.79
CA VAL A 697 -29.82 2.01 26.94
C VAL A 697 -29.64 3.28 27.73
N THR A 698 -28.74 3.25 28.70
CA THR A 698 -28.30 4.42 29.45
C THR A 698 -26.81 4.63 29.19
N VAL A 699 -26.46 5.77 28.58
CA VAL A 699 -25.06 6.21 28.39
C VAL A 699 -24.80 7.33 29.39
N ASN A 700 -23.89 7.10 30.33
CA ASN A 700 -23.71 7.95 31.50
C ASN A 700 -25.05 8.15 32.26
N ASN A 701 -25.64 9.35 32.17
CA ASN A 701 -26.92 9.70 32.83
C ASN A 701 -28.08 9.89 31.83
N THR A 702 -27.85 9.62 30.54
CA THR A 702 -28.87 9.80 29.49
C THR A 702 -29.44 8.46 29.10
N SER A 703 -30.74 8.27 29.27
CA SER A 703 -31.44 7.03 28.91
C SER A 703 -32.34 7.23 27.69
N TYR A 704 -32.34 6.26 26.79
CA TYR A 704 -33.28 6.20 25.67
C TYR A 704 -33.67 4.75 25.37
N THR A 705 -34.90 4.58 24.89
CA THR A 705 -35.37 3.33 24.30
C THR A 705 -35.08 3.35 22.81
N THR A 706 -34.48 2.27 22.30
CA THR A 706 -34.17 2.11 20.88
C THR A 706 -34.61 0.75 20.37
N THR A 707 -35.15 0.72 19.16
CA THR A 707 -35.34 -0.53 18.42
C THR A 707 -34.09 -0.75 17.57
N SER A 708 -33.36 -1.83 17.82
CA SER A 708 -32.10 -2.14 17.15
C SER A 708 -32.09 -3.57 16.61
N ARG A 709 -31.75 -3.71 15.33
CA ARG A 709 -31.57 -4.99 14.66
C ARG A 709 -30.10 -5.21 14.35
N TYR A 710 -29.51 -6.23 14.97
CA TYR A 710 -28.15 -6.67 14.69
C TYR A 710 -28.15 -7.71 13.57
N THR A 711 -27.27 -7.56 12.60
CA THR A 711 -27.07 -8.48 11.47
C THR A 711 -25.60 -8.86 11.41
N PRO A 712 -25.23 -10.09 11.84
CA PRO A 712 -23.86 -10.59 11.71
C PRO A 712 -23.43 -10.60 10.24
N ALA A 713 -22.23 -10.13 9.95
CA ALA A 713 -21.67 -10.12 8.59
C ALA A 713 -20.48 -11.09 8.47
N SER A 714 -19.68 -11.19 9.52
CA SER A 714 -18.51 -12.06 9.59
C SER A 714 -18.30 -12.57 11.02
N ALA A 715 -17.27 -13.39 11.23
CA ALA A 715 -16.85 -13.80 12.57
C ALA A 715 -16.30 -12.63 13.41
N THR A 716 -15.82 -11.58 12.76
CA THR A 716 -15.20 -10.40 13.40
C THR A 716 -16.15 -9.22 13.50
N GLY A 717 -17.33 -9.23 12.86
CA GLY A 717 -18.20 -8.07 12.88
C GLY A 717 -19.60 -8.26 12.29
N GLY A 718 -20.37 -7.19 12.36
CA GLY A 718 -21.74 -7.12 11.87
C GLY A 718 -22.22 -5.69 11.70
N SER A 719 -23.46 -5.53 11.29
CA SER A 719 -24.12 -4.23 11.19
C SER A 719 -25.26 -4.12 12.19
N LEU A 720 -25.50 -2.92 12.70
CA LEU A 720 -26.58 -2.60 13.61
C LEU A 720 -27.42 -1.46 13.03
N SER A 721 -28.69 -1.73 12.75
CA SER A 721 -29.66 -0.69 12.38
C SER A 721 -30.49 -0.32 13.61
N SER A 722 -30.31 0.89 14.12
CA SER A 722 -31.00 1.41 15.29
C SER A 722 -31.95 2.55 14.92
N PHE A 723 -33.13 2.54 15.54
CA PHE A 723 -34.16 3.55 15.40
C PHE A 723 -34.31 4.28 16.74
N TYR A 724 -33.73 5.47 16.80
CA TYR A 724 -33.89 6.40 17.91
C TYR A 724 -35.06 7.34 17.64
N PRO A 725 -35.65 7.99 18.67
CA PRO A 725 -36.74 8.94 18.46
C PRO A 725 -36.41 10.09 17.49
N HIS A 726 -35.14 10.49 17.40
CA HIS A 726 -34.69 11.64 16.61
C HIS A 726 -33.90 11.26 15.34
N THR A 727 -33.51 9.99 15.17
CA THR A 727 -32.66 9.57 14.04
C THR A 727 -32.70 8.06 13.81
N ARG A 728 -32.37 7.64 12.59
CA ARG A 728 -32.07 6.25 12.25
C ARG A 728 -30.58 6.14 11.94
N LEU A 729 -29.90 5.20 12.58
CA LEU A 729 -28.47 4.99 12.43
C LEU A 729 -28.17 3.56 11.98
N LEU A 730 -27.41 3.44 10.89
CA LEU A 730 -26.78 2.21 10.47
C LEU A 730 -25.31 2.28 10.87
N THR A 731 -24.84 1.27 11.59
CA THR A 731 -23.46 1.22 12.09
C THR A 731 -22.84 -0.12 11.80
N THR A 732 -21.69 -0.11 11.12
CA THR A 732 -20.84 -1.29 11.00
C THR A 732 -20.00 -1.40 12.28
N ILE A 733 -19.96 -2.58 12.90
CA ILE A 733 -19.19 -2.84 14.12
C ILE A 733 -18.23 -3.99 13.82
N ILE A 734 -16.93 -3.70 13.93
CA ILE A 734 -15.84 -4.66 13.76
C ILE A 734 -15.12 -4.81 15.09
N ARG A 735 -14.96 -6.05 15.55
CA ARG A 735 -14.20 -6.42 16.73
C ARG A 735 -12.93 -7.13 16.29
N ASP A 736 -11.81 -6.58 16.72
CA ASP A 736 -10.51 -7.23 16.58
C ASP A 736 -10.44 -8.45 17.52
N PRO A 737 -10.27 -9.67 16.99
CA PRO A 737 -10.22 -10.88 17.81
C PRO A 737 -8.95 -10.97 18.68
N GLU A 738 -7.88 -10.27 18.34
CA GLU A 738 -6.60 -10.31 19.07
C GLU A 738 -6.56 -9.26 20.17
N THR A 739 -6.92 -8.02 19.84
CA THR A 739 -6.81 -6.89 20.78
C THR A 739 -8.10 -6.60 21.54
N ASN A 740 -9.23 -7.19 21.13
CA ASN A 740 -10.59 -6.83 21.58
C ASN A 740 -10.97 -5.36 21.34
N GLN A 741 -10.22 -4.63 20.51
CA GLN A 741 -10.62 -3.29 20.08
C GLN A 741 -11.86 -3.38 19.19
N LEU A 742 -12.72 -2.36 19.32
CA LEU A 742 -13.90 -2.15 18.52
C LEU A 742 -13.65 -1.00 17.56
N THR A 743 -13.92 -1.22 16.28
CA THR A 743 -13.99 -0.16 15.27
C THR A 743 -15.44 -0.06 14.82
N LEU A 744 -16.02 1.14 14.93
CA LEU A 744 -17.37 1.44 14.51
C LEU A 744 -17.34 2.44 13.35
N PHE A 745 -18.17 2.20 12.35
CA PHE A 745 -18.40 3.15 11.26
C PHE A 745 -19.85 3.60 11.30
N GLN A 746 -20.08 4.89 11.52
CA GLN A 746 -21.42 5.48 11.61
C GLN A 746 -21.43 6.84 10.94
N GLN A 747 -22.39 7.08 10.04
CA GLN A 747 -22.52 8.35 9.30
C GLN A 747 -21.19 8.82 8.70
N GLY A 748 -20.51 7.91 8.02
CA GLY A 748 -19.23 8.15 7.36
C GLY A 748 -18.09 8.57 8.27
N SER A 749 -18.13 8.22 9.56
CA SER A 749 -17.06 8.51 10.53
C SER A 749 -16.60 7.24 11.20
N GLN A 750 -15.29 7.13 11.47
CA GLN A 750 -14.71 6.01 12.19
C GLN A 750 -14.56 6.33 13.68
N TYR A 751 -14.92 5.38 14.53
CA TYR A 751 -14.73 5.47 15.97
C TYR A 751 -14.02 4.21 16.48
N ARG A 752 -12.99 4.38 17.31
CA ARG A 752 -12.25 3.28 17.91
C ARG A 752 -12.48 3.27 19.41
N LEU A 753 -13.02 2.16 19.92
CA LEU A 753 -13.32 1.96 21.33
C LEU A 753 -12.68 0.66 21.82
N HIS A 754 -12.53 0.50 23.13
CA HIS A 754 -12.23 -0.78 23.76
C HIS A 754 -12.95 -0.88 25.11
N LEU A 755 -13.08 -2.10 25.63
CA LEU A 755 -13.61 -2.32 26.97
C LEU A 755 -12.56 -1.97 28.02
N ALA A 756 -12.95 -1.18 29.03
CA ALA A 756 -12.09 -0.87 30.16
C ALA A 756 -11.66 -2.16 30.87
N ILE A 757 -10.36 -2.33 31.06
CA ILE A 757 -9.81 -3.47 31.80
C ILE A 757 -10.05 -3.20 33.30
N PRO A 758 -10.71 -4.11 34.05
CA PRO A 758 -10.88 -3.95 35.48
C PRO A 758 -9.54 -3.82 36.22
N ALA A 759 -9.46 -2.95 37.22
CA ALA A 759 -8.22 -2.67 37.96
C ALA A 759 -7.57 -3.95 38.57
N PHE A 760 -8.38 -4.90 39.03
CA PHE A 760 -7.87 -6.18 39.57
C PHE A 760 -7.15 -7.02 38.50
N LEU A 761 -7.60 -6.93 37.23
CA LEU A 761 -7.03 -7.68 36.12
C LEU A 761 -5.77 -7.00 35.57
N GLN A 762 -5.72 -5.66 35.57
CA GLN A 762 -4.47 -4.93 35.28
C GLN A 762 -3.34 -5.32 36.23
N ALA A 763 -3.64 -5.40 37.53
CA ALA A 763 -2.68 -5.84 38.55
C ALA A 763 -2.25 -7.31 38.36
N ALA A 764 -3.18 -8.20 38.01
CA ALA A 764 -2.89 -9.62 37.77
C ALA A 764 -2.11 -9.89 36.47
N LEU A 765 -2.31 -9.06 35.43
CA LEU A 765 -1.57 -9.13 34.17
C LEU A 765 -0.18 -8.49 34.25
N GLY A 766 0.21 -7.91 35.40
CA GLY A 766 1.51 -7.27 35.58
C GLY A 766 1.70 -6.03 34.69
N MET A 767 0.61 -5.44 34.19
CA MET A 767 0.63 -4.21 33.40
C MET A 767 0.95 -3.04 34.34
N LYS A 768 2.24 -2.83 34.64
CA LYS A 768 2.72 -1.58 35.24
C LYS A 768 2.65 -0.49 34.18
N SER A 769 2.16 0.68 34.54
CA SER A 769 2.30 1.87 33.70
C SER A 769 3.80 2.10 33.48
N THR A 770 4.23 2.04 32.22
CA THR A 770 5.59 2.41 31.84
C THR A 770 5.66 3.93 31.76
N GLU A 771 5.41 4.61 32.88
CA GLU A 771 5.41 6.09 32.97
C GLU A 771 6.79 6.68 32.66
N ASN A 772 7.86 5.88 32.73
CA ASN A 772 9.24 6.30 32.51
C ASN A 772 9.91 5.65 31.29
N SER A 773 9.17 5.24 30.25
CA SER A 773 9.83 4.77 29.03
C SER A 773 9.14 5.24 27.75
N VAL A 774 9.96 5.42 26.71
CA VAL A 774 9.52 5.69 25.35
C VAL A 774 9.49 4.36 24.61
N LEU A 775 8.30 3.97 24.15
CA LEU A 775 8.08 2.71 23.44
C LEU A 775 8.21 2.91 21.93
N ALA A 776 8.61 1.85 21.22
CA ALA A 776 8.56 1.77 19.77
C ALA A 776 7.08 1.86 19.34
N PRO A 777 6.67 2.89 18.60
CA PRO A 777 5.26 3.07 18.26
C PRO A 777 4.74 2.03 17.26
N MET A 778 5.66 1.38 16.54
CA MET A 778 5.39 0.43 15.46
C MET A 778 6.55 -0.57 15.35
N PRO A 779 6.37 -1.70 14.65
CA PRO A 779 7.50 -2.55 14.29
C PRO A 779 8.47 -1.75 13.42
N CYS A 780 9.74 -1.70 13.80
CA CYS A 780 10.72 -0.84 13.16
C CYS A 780 12.14 -1.38 13.31
N LYS A 781 13.05 -0.89 12.46
CA LYS A 781 14.49 -1.04 12.61
C LYS A 781 15.07 0.20 13.26
N VAL A 782 15.90 0.08 14.29
CA VAL A 782 16.63 1.23 14.84
C VAL A 782 17.75 1.61 13.87
N LEU A 783 17.73 2.82 13.31
CA LEU A 783 18.80 3.30 12.43
C LEU A 783 19.96 3.90 13.21
N ARG A 784 19.64 4.79 14.16
CA ARG A 784 20.62 5.47 15.00
C ARG A 784 20.02 5.85 16.35
N VAL A 785 20.87 5.87 17.35
CA VAL A 785 20.54 6.32 18.71
C VAL A 785 21.22 7.67 18.90
N GLU A 786 20.45 8.69 19.24
CA GLU A 786 20.90 10.09 19.37
C GLU A 786 21.30 10.45 20.81
N VAL A 787 21.05 9.56 21.78
CA VAL A 787 21.30 9.78 23.20
C VAL A 787 22.08 8.66 23.85
N SER A 788 22.79 8.97 24.93
CA SER A 788 23.54 8.01 25.74
C SER A 788 22.88 7.76 27.10
N GLU A 789 23.15 6.61 27.70
CA GLU A 789 22.74 6.33 29.09
C GLU A 789 23.36 7.38 30.04
N GLY A 790 22.55 7.88 30.98
CA GLY A 790 22.91 8.95 31.91
C GLY A 790 22.79 10.37 31.34
N GLN A 791 22.45 10.54 30.06
CA GLN A 791 22.31 11.87 29.44
C GLN A 791 21.01 12.56 29.89
N GLU A 792 21.12 13.84 30.26
CA GLU A 792 19.94 14.70 30.40
C GLU A 792 19.40 15.10 29.04
N VAL A 793 18.09 14.95 28.87
CA VAL A 793 17.38 15.30 27.64
C VAL A 793 16.25 16.27 27.94
N LYS A 794 16.02 17.18 27.01
CA LYS A 794 14.88 18.11 27.04
C LYS A 794 13.67 17.53 26.31
N LYS A 795 12.48 17.98 26.69
CA LYS A 795 11.25 17.72 25.95
C LYS A 795 11.45 18.08 24.47
N ASN A 796 10.98 17.22 23.59
CA ASN A 796 11.14 17.26 22.13
C ASN A 796 12.57 17.04 21.60
N GLN A 797 13.56 16.77 22.45
CA GLN A 797 14.89 16.37 21.99
C GLN A 797 14.82 15.00 21.30
N ALA A 798 15.57 14.82 20.21
CA ALA A 798 15.64 13.54 19.51
C ALA A 798 16.31 12.47 20.40
N LEU A 799 15.72 11.28 20.45
CA LEU A 799 16.22 10.14 21.24
C LEU A 799 16.76 9.04 20.32
N VAL A 800 15.93 8.58 19.40
CA VAL A 800 16.24 7.45 18.50
C VAL A 800 15.62 7.74 17.14
N VAL A 801 16.32 7.39 16.07
CA VAL A 801 15.75 7.41 14.72
C VAL A 801 15.51 5.97 14.29
N ILE A 802 14.26 5.69 13.95
CA ILE A 802 13.81 4.37 13.51
C ILE A 802 13.44 4.42 12.03
N GLU A 803 13.58 3.29 11.34
CA GLU A 803 13.07 3.06 9.99
C GLU A 803 11.94 2.06 10.05
N SER A 804 10.82 2.40 9.44
CA SER A 804 9.77 1.44 9.12
C SER A 804 9.12 1.82 7.81
N MET A 805 8.78 0.84 6.97
CA MET A 805 8.16 1.08 5.67
C MET A 805 8.96 2.05 4.78
N LYS A 806 10.31 1.97 4.86
CA LYS A 806 11.28 2.86 4.20
C LYS A 806 11.16 4.34 4.58
N MET A 807 10.45 4.64 5.67
CA MET A 807 10.34 5.96 6.24
C MET A 807 11.15 6.05 7.54
N GLU A 808 11.99 7.09 7.63
CA GLU A 808 12.68 7.43 8.86
C GLU A 808 11.75 8.23 9.77
N THR A 809 11.65 7.83 11.03
CA THR A 809 10.91 8.54 12.07
C THR A 809 11.84 8.84 13.23
N VAL A 810 11.93 10.12 13.60
CA VAL A 810 12.66 10.56 14.79
C VAL A 810 11.74 10.45 15.99
N ILE A 811 12.05 9.53 16.91
CA ILE A 811 11.42 9.41 18.21
C ILE A 811 12.02 10.47 19.13
N ARG A 812 11.16 11.32 19.70
CA ARG A 812 11.55 12.47 20.52
C ARG A 812 11.13 12.26 21.98
N SER A 813 11.84 12.91 22.88
CA SER A 813 11.55 12.86 24.31
C SER A 813 10.21 13.54 24.61
N PRO A 814 9.27 12.87 25.31
CA PRO A 814 8.00 13.48 25.67
C PRO A 814 8.12 14.47 26.84
N GLN A 815 9.21 14.36 27.60
CA GLN A 815 9.45 15.12 28.82
C GLN A 815 10.93 15.50 28.96
N ASP A 816 11.22 16.44 29.87
CA ASP A 816 12.56 16.62 30.40
C ASP A 816 12.88 15.42 31.31
N GLY A 817 14.09 14.88 31.23
CA GLY A 817 14.48 13.76 32.07
C GLY A 817 15.90 13.27 31.83
N LYS A 818 16.38 12.37 32.68
CA LYS A 818 17.67 11.72 32.52
C LYS A 818 17.46 10.30 32.00
N VAL A 819 18.14 9.95 30.92
CA VAL A 819 18.06 8.61 30.33
C VAL A 819 18.69 7.60 31.28
N SER A 820 17.92 6.65 31.78
CA SER A 820 18.45 5.55 32.61
C SER A 820 19.06 4.46 31.73
N LYS A 821 18.42 4.14 30.62
CA LYS A 821 18.82 3.04 29.74
C LYS A 821 18.41 3.26 28.29
N VAL A 822 19.27 2.88 27.35
CA VAL A 822 18.90 2.73 25.94
C VAL A 822 18.74 1.23 25.65
N VAL A 823 17.53 0.82 25.31
CA VAL A 823 17.15 -0.60 25.28
C VAL A 823 17.59 -1.30 23.99
N HIS A 824 17.66 -0.58 22.88
CA HIS A 824 18.00 -1.11 21.55
C HIS A 824 19.13 -0.32 20.88
N LYS A 825 19.99 -1.02 20.15
CA LYS A 825 21.13 -0.44 19.42
C LYS A 825 20.79 -0.23 17.94
N ALA A 826 21.60 0.59 17.27
CA ALA A 826 21.52 0.74 15.82
C ALA A 826 21.65 -0.62 15.11
N GLY A 827 20.72 -0.90 14.20
CA GLY A 827 20.57 -2.17 13.48
C GLY A 827 19.49 -3.10 14.03
N ASP A 828 19.06 -2.93 15.29
CA ASP A 828 18.10 -3.83 15.93
C ASP A 828 16.69 -3.72 15.34
N MET A 829 16.00 -4.86 15.24
CA MET A 829 14.58 -4.92 14.87
C MET A 829 13.73 -4.96 16.14
N CYS A 830 12.83 -3.99 16.28
CA CYS A 830 11.93 -3.83 17.42
C CYS A 830 10.48 -4.12 17.01
N LYS A 831 9.70 -4.70 17.92
CA LYS A 831 8.23 -4.81 17.78
C LYS A 831 7.57 -3.56 18.34
N ALA A 832 6.36 -3.25 17.87
CA ALA A 832 5.52 -2.22 18.48
C ALA A 832 5.36 -2.48 19.98
N GLY A 833 5.39 -1.42 20.79
CA GLY A 833 5.26 -1.45 22.24
C GLY A 833 6.53 -1.86 23.01
N THR A 834 7.64 -2.17 22.33
CA THR A 834 8.91 -2.48 23.01
C THR A 834 9.58 -1.18 23.48
N ALA A 835 10.13 -1.12 24.68
CA ALA A 835 10.85 0.07 25.15
C ALA A 835 12.07 0.36 24.26
N LEU A 836 12.24 1.62 23.85
CA LEU A 836 13.41 2.13 23.13
C LEU A 836 14.37 2.83 24.09
N VAL A 837 13.83 3.70 24.94
CA VAL A 837 14.58 4.49 25.92
C VAL A 837 13.80 4.49 27.24
N GLU A 838 14.49 4.27 28.34
CA GLU A 838 13.95 4.38 29.70
C GLU A 838 14.55 5.63 30.39
N PHE A 839 13.74 6.30 31.19
CA PHE A 839 14.13 7.44 32.01
C PHE A 839 14.37 7.00 33.47
N GLU A 840 15.20 7.74 34.19
CA GLU A 840 15.27 7.62 35.65
C GLU A 840 13.91 8.03 36.24
N GLY A 841 13.36 7.22 37.14
CA GLY A 841 12.12 7.57 37.82
C GLY A 841 12.34 8.81 38.68
N ALA A 842 11.38 9.74 38.66
CA ALA A 842 11.38 10.82 39.64
C ALA A 842 11.39 10.19 41.04
N GLU A 843 12.42 10.45 41.84
CA GLU A 843 12.35 10.21 43.28
C GLU A 843 11.14 10.99 43.79
N GLN A 844 10.15 10.26 44.30
CA GLN A 844 8.89 10.81 44.82
C GLN A 844 9.12 11.70 46.04
#